data_AF-A0A2H0V8C8-F1
#
_entry.id   AF-A0A2H0V8C8-F1
#
_cell.length_a   1.000
_cell.length_b   1.000
_cell.length_c   1.000
_cell.angle_alpha   90.00
_cell.angle_beta   90.00
_cell.angle_gamma   90.00
#
_symmetry.space_group_name_H-M   'P 1'
#
loop_
_entity.id
_entity.type
_entity.pdbx_description
1 polymer ?
#
loop_
_entity_poly.entity_id
_entity_poly.type
_entity_poly.pdbx_seq_one_letter_code
_entity_poly.pdbx_strand_id
1 'polypeptide(L)'
;MKKKIKPCILFFGLSGLIISGFFILLMSPSIAFAQDFGIDKVSNALNGSLSVAADPRLIVGRLIQIALSFLGVIAIVLIMYAGFIWTTSGGEEEKIDSAKKILRNAIIGLAIIISSWAIATYVLTSLMAAIGGGGGANIPANNNIRISSGAAALGSCTVDTLYPSNGAKEIPRNTSLMVTFKEDVNLDGLCVNDAGVSCTCNNTTCRQINPEAVQIYKSDLGNACATTCPSPNSNTLDVSLNLSNDHKTLILTPLSPLGSSDDNTDYSVRLTNKVKKIDGSSMFKNCGSDFLYWSFAVSNRLDLTPPEVLLQGIFPLPDNEGDISGVMTPASSAEGEILVNNCPTIYSAASVINIAPNTATVILDYHGSIPQFKISVPSDVPDKAQLFDNDGNLLGVSDFDSDGQIIFKTYLTLTAVSHPAGSSWTVNINPEQLADTLTVGSEIYTFARSMANNNIFVPGTCNIVQQAVNIRAKLSGSDVVDVSRTGNQVHLIAKVAGVAGNNIVVTTTNPAALAITSLGGGTDRSEFKQAQDKPDRPMNSVIQINFSEPINPVTISGSAAEVADYIRVVNASASSTPAGAVCSEDKQCLSYKCEGGVCRGDYLAGKFMVSNAYKTLEFISDKECGVNGCGEQIYCLPPNSHLKLNLVAANLKSCDSDTDCLSNSPYTQCLNTTLGYKTCQNPLGQNYPTANLSNLDGIVDAAANSFDGDRSQTAEGPLGFYNDNYPTATSTVTRDKYQWSFYIGDKINLTSPKITSISPLPSSLNVGVLTPVEVTFNTLMLNSSLRTGQVTVKSGDSTVKHKLINLRSSVPSPLGYWVESDNKDVMPLDGEPDITVAKISHTPFSESVTLISQIGSGVKDIYQNCYKPSAGPDCNSTAGQPSCCFGSPTATLGADGNCQ
;
A
#
# COMPACT_ATOMS: atom_id res chain seq x y z
N MET A 1 -42.14 -46.49 -54.33
CA MET A 1 -42.83 -45.19 -54.17
C MET A 1 -41.97 -44.27 -53.31
N LYS A 2 -41.60 -43.12 -53.86
CA LYS A 2 -40.78 -42.06 -53.25
C LYS A 2 -41.68 -41.08 -52.50
N LYS A 3 -41.42 -40.84 -51.21
CA LYS A 3 -41.54 -39.56 -50.47
C LYS A 3 -41.76 -39.84 -48.96
N LYS A 4 -41.08 -39.05 -48.11
CA LYS A 4 -41.11 -39.01 -46.63
C LYS A 4 -40.00 -39.75 -45.85
N ILE A 5 -38.83 -39.93 -46.45
CA ILE A 5 -37.57 -40.09 -45.71
C ILE A 5 -36.93 -38.70 -45.64
N LYS A 6 -37.20 -37.90 -44.58
CA LYS A 6 -36.39 -36.71 -44.23
C LYS A 6 -36.63 -36.02 -42.86
N PRO A 7 -37.70 -36.27 -42.06
CA PRO A 7 -37.77 -35.74 -40.69
C PRO A 7 -37.49 -36.78 -39.57
N CYS A 8 -37.42 -38.07 -39.88
CA CYS A 8 -37.26 -39.12 -38.84
C CYS A 8 -35.81 -39.33 -38.35
N ILE A 9 -34.80 -39.01 -39.18
CA ILE A 9 -33.38 -39.22 -38.83
C ILE A 9 -32.83 -38.09 -37.96
N LEU A 10 -33.39 -36.87 -38.07
CA LEU A 10 -32.98 -35.72 -37.25
C LEU A 10 -33.49 -35.81 -35.80
N PHE A 11 -34.66 -36.45 -35.58
CA PHE A 11 -35.29 -36.54 -34.26
C PHE A 11 -34.69 -37.66 -33.39
N PHE A 12 -34.22 -38.76 -34.00
CA PHE A 12 -33.51 -39.84 -33.29
C PHE A 12 -32.03 -39.54 -33.03
N GLY A 13 -31.38 -38.72 -33.87
CA GLY A 13 -30.01 -38.28 -33.63
C GLY A 13 -29.88 -37.27 -32.48
N LEU A 14 -30.88 -36.38 -32.31
CA LEU A 14 -30.87 -35.36 -31.27
C LEU A 14 -31.28 -35.90 -29.89
N SER A 15 -32.16 -36.91 -29.83
CA SER A 15 -32.53 -37.57 -28.58
C SER A 15 -31.45 -38.53 -28.06
N GLY A 16 -30.69 -39.18 -28.95
CA GLY A 16 -29.55 -40.04 -28.59
C GLY A 16 -28.38 -39.27 -27.96
N LEU A 17 -28.10 -38.04 -28.43
CA LEU A 17 -27.02 -37.20 -27.89
C LEU A 17 -27.35 -36.61 -26.51
N ILE A 18 -28.62 -36.30 -26.24
CA ILE A 18 -29.07 -35.75 -24.94
C ILE A 18 -29.10 -36.85 -23.88
N ILE A 19 -29.50 -38.07 -24.25
CA ILE A 19 -29.55 -39.22 -23.31
C ILE A 19 -28.14 -39.76 -23.02
N SER A 20 -27.23 -39.77 -24.00
CA SER A 20 -25.82 -40.15 -23.77
C SER A 20 -25.03 -39.12 -22.96
N GLY A 21 -25.36 -37.83 -23.06
CA GLY A 21 -24.76 -36.77 -22.23
C GLY A 21 -25.24 -36.81 -20.78
N PHE A 22 -26.49 -37.20 -20.54
CA PHE A 22 -27.06 -37.33 -19.19
C PHE A 22 -26.54 -38.58 -18.44
N PHE A 23 -26.21 -39.66 -19.17
CA PHE A 23 -25.74 -40.92 -18.56
C PHE A 23 -24.25 -40.88 -18.14
N ILE A 24 -23.43 -40.07 -18.82
CA ILE A 24 -22.00 -39.88 -18.46
C ILE A 24 -21.84 -38.99 -17.21
N LEU A 25 -22.86 -38.18 -16.89
CA LEU A 25 -22.90 -37.34 -15.67
C LEU A 25 -23.32 -38.10 -14.40
N LEU A 26 -23.74 -39.38 -14.51
CA LEU A 26 -24.24 -40.19 -13.40
C LEU A 26 -23.19 -41.12 -12.77
N MET A 27 -21.92 -41.05 -13.17
CA MET A 27 -20.84 -41.93 -12.66
C MET A 27 -19.75 -41.21 -11.82
N SER A 28 -19.96 -39.98 -11.36
CA SER A 28 -19.15 -39.37 -10.29
C SER A 28 -19.87 -39.51 -8.93
N PRO A 29 -19.20 -39.97 -7.86
CA PRO A 29 -19.87 -40.28 -6.61
C PRO A 29 -20.20 -39.01 -5.81
N SER A 30 -21.44 -38.97 -5.31
CA SER A 30 -21.95 -38.21 -4.16
C SER A 30 -22.18 -36.69 -4.31
N ILE A 31 -23.34 -36.31 -4.89
CA ILE A 31 -24.06 -35.12 -4.42
C ILE A 31 -25.39 -35.62 -3.85
N ALA A 32 -25.46 -35.73 -2.53
CA ALA A 32 -26.70 -35.95 -1.82
C ALA A 32 -27.52 -34.65 -1.90
N PHE A 33 -28.48 -34.58 -2.82
CA PHE A 33 -29.54 -33.58 -2.77
C PHE A 33 -30.57 -34.00 -1.72
N ALA A 34 -30.25 -33.82 -0.44
CA ALA A 34 -31.28 -33.67 0.58
C ALA A 34 -31.79 -32.22 0.49
N GLN A 35 -32.71 -31.94 -0.44
CA GLN A 35 -33.56 -30.77 -0.28
C GLN A 35 -34.53 -31.06 0.87
N ASP A 36 -34.33 -30.40 2.00
CA ASP A 36 -35.30 -30.38 3.11
C ASP A 36 -36.64 -29.83 2.57
N PHE A 37 -37.65 -30.70 2.52
CA PHE A 37 -39.02 -30.37 2.10
C PHE A 37 -39.79 -29.56 3.16
N GLY A 38 -39.09 -28.77 3.97
CA GLY A 38 -39.67 -27.86 4.95
C GLY A 38 -40.29 -28.58 6.15
N ILE A 39 -39.89 -29.82 6.43
CA ILE A 39 -40.33 -30.52 7.64
C ILE A 39 -39.69 -29.86 8.87
N ASP A 40 -38.43 -29.43 8.76
CA ASP A 40 -37.77 -28.64 9.82
C ASP A 40 -38.38 -27.24 9.95
N LYS A 41 -38.91 -26.68 8.86
CA LYS A 41 -39.67 -25.40 8.90
C LYS A 41 -41.03 -25.54 9.56
N VAL A 42 -41.72 -26.67 9.38
CA VAL A 42 -42.99 -26.97 10.07
C VAL A 42 -42.73 -27.28 11.55
N SER A 43 -41.68 -28.02 11.87
CA SER A 43 -41.24 -28.30 13.25
C SER A 43 -40.88 -27.02 14.01
N ASN A 44 -40.09 -26.13 13.40
CA ASN A 44 -39.74 -24.84 14.00
C ASN A 44 -40.91 -23.85 14.07
N ALA A 45 -41.88 -23.94 13.15
CA ALA A 45 -43.11 -23.15 13.20
C ALA A 45 -44.09 -23.63 14.30
N LEU A 46 -44.04 -24.92 14.68
CA LEU A 46 -44.85 -25.51 15.75
C LEU A 46 -44.21 -25.37 17.14
N ASN A 47 -42.87 -25.37 17.24
CA ASN A 47 -42.14 -25.31 18.51
C ASN A 47 -41.97 -23.89 19.09
N GLY A 48 -42.40 -22.85 18.37
CA GLY A 48 -42.24 -21.45 18.76
C GLY A 48 -43.49 -20.59 18.55
N SER A 49 -44.41 -20.65 19.51
CA SER A 49 -45.37 -19.59 19.85
C SER A 49 -46.69 -19.50 19.05
N LEU A 50 -47.74 -20.07 19.66
CA LEU A 50 -49.11 -19.53 19.72
C LEU A 50 -49.26 -18.61 20.96
N SER A 51 -48.21 -17.90 21.39
CA SER A 51 -48.32 -16.98 22.53
C SER A 51 -49.21 -15.79 22.16
N VAL A 52 -50.08 -15.43 23.08
CA VAL A 52 -51.22 -14.50 22.94
C VAL A 52 -50.77 -13.02 22.84
N ALA A 53 -49.51 -12.76 22.45
CA ALA A 53 -48.93 -11.43 22.30
C ALA A 53 -48.38 -11.13 20.89
N ALA A 54 -48.69 -11.96 19.89
CA ALA A 54 -48.31 -11.69 18.50
C ALA A 54 -49.38 -10.86 17.76
N ASP A 55 -48.94 -9.86 16.99
CA ASP A 55 -49.78 -9.05 16.09
C ASP A 55 -50.67 -9.98 15.22
N PRO A 56 -52.01 -9.78 15.20
CA PRO A 56 -52.93 -10.58 14.38
C PRO A 56 -52.50 -10.73 12.91
N ARG A 57 -51.77 -9.74 12.38
CA ARG A 57 -51.25 -9.74 10.99
C ARG A 57 -50.17 -10.81 10.78
N LEU A 58 -49.30 -11.02 11.78
CA LEU A 58 -48.26 -12.06 11.74
C LEU A 58 -48.85 -13.46 11.89
N ILE A 59 -49.92 -13.60 12.69
CA ILE A 59 -50.65 -14.86 12.85
C ILE A 59 -51.31 -15.27 11.52
N VAL A 60 -51.97 -14.34 10.83
CA VAL A 60 -52.61 -14.60 9.52
C VAL A 60 -51.56 -14.95 8.46
N GLY A 61 -50.42 -14.24 8.42
CA GLY A 61 -49.33 -14.55 7.49
C GLY A 61 -48.75 -15.96 7.69
N ARG A 62 -48.56 -16.38 8.95
CA ARG A 62 -48.10 -17.74 9.28
C ARG A 62 -49.14 -18.81 8.94
N LEU A 63 -50.43 -18.54 9.19
CA LEU A 63 -51.51 -19.46 8.83
C LEU A 63 -51.58 -19.69 7.31
N ILE A 64 -51.45 -18.62 6.51
CA ILE A 64 -51.42 -18.71 5.05
C ILE A 64 -50.22 -19.53 4.58
N GLN A 65 -49.04 -19.34 5.18
CA GLN A 65 -47.83 -20.08 4.81
C GLN A 65 -47.93 -21.57 5.13
N ILE A 66 -48.53 -21.95 6.27
CA ILE A 66 -48.81 -23.35 6.63
C ILE A 66 -49.83 -23.98 5.67
N ALA A 67 -50.86 -23.23 5.27
CA ALA A 67 -51.85 -23.71 4.30
C ALA A 67 -51.22 -23.93 2.91
N LEU A 68 -50.36 -23.01 2.46
CA LEU A 68 -49.67 -23.12 1.16
C LEU A 68 -48.65 -24.26 1.12
N SER A 69 -47.92 -24.51 2.21
CA SER A 69 -46.98 -25.64 2.28
C SER A 69 -47.72 -26.99 2.24
N PHE A 70 -48.83 -27.10 2.99
CA PHE A 70 -49.68 -28.29 2.97
C PHE A 70 -50.26 -28.58 1.58
N LEU A 71 -50.74 -27.56 0.87
CA LEU A 71 -51.24 -27.69 -0.51
C LEU A 71 -50.13 -28.09 -1.50
N GLY A 72 -48.90 -27.61 -1.30
CA GLY A 72 -47.73 -28.01 -2.09
C GLY A 72 -47.40 -29.49 -1.97
N VAL A 73 -47.46 -30.05 -0.75
CA VAL A 73 -47.26 -31.49 -0.52
C VAL A 73 -48.34 -32.32 -1.21
N ILE A 74 -49.61 -31.89 -1.12
CA ILE A 74 -50.72 -32.56 -1.83
C ILE A 74 -50.50 -32.56 -3.35
N ALA A 75 -50.03 -31.44 -3.91
CA ALA A 75 -49.76 -31.35 -5.35
C ALA A 75 -48.68 -32.37 -5.78
N ILE A 76 -47.63 -32.57 -4.99
CA ILE A 76 -46.59 -33.57 -5.25
C ILE A 76 -47.18 -34.98 -5.21
N VAL A 77 -47.99 -35.30 -4.19
CA VAL A 77 -48.65 -36.62 -4.08
C VAL A 77 -49.55 -36.89 -5.29
N LEU A 78 -50.30 -35.90 -5.77
CA LEU A 78 -51.13 -36.04 -6.97
C LEU A 78 -50.31 -36.26 -8.25
N ILE A 79 -49.16 -35.61 -8.39
CA ILE A 79 -48.24 -35.83 -9.52
C ILE A 79 -47.68 -37.25 -9.49
N MET A 80 -47.25 -37.72 -8.31
CA MET A 80 -46.77 -39.10 -8.13
C MET A 80 -47.87 -40.12 -8.44
N TYR A 81 -49.09 -39.87 -7.96
CA TYR A 81 -50.25 -40.72 -8.22
C TYR A 81 -50.60 -40.78 -9.71
N ALA A 82 -50.62 -39.64 -10.40
CA ALA A 82 -50.82 -39.58 -11.84
C ALA A 82 -49.72 -40.33 -12.61
N GLY A 83 -48.46 -40.19 -12.19
CA GLY A 83 -47.33 -40.92 -12.76
C GLY A 83 -47.48 -42.43 -12.59
N PHE A 84 -47.92 -42.88 -11.40
CA PHE A 84 -48.16 -44.30 -11.12
C PHE A 84 -49.29 -44.88 -11.97
N ILE A 85 -50.43 -44.16 -12.12
CA ILE A 85 -51.51 -44.63 -13.01
C ILE A 85 -51.02 -44.72 -14.45
N TRP A 86 -50.26 -43.73 -14.94
CA TRP A 86 -49.75 -43.75 -16.31
C TRP A 86 -48.88 -44.98 -16.54
N THR A 87 -47.93 -45.29 -15.64
CA THR A 87 -47.02 -46.43 -15.81
C THR A 87 -47.71 -47.78 -15.63
N THR A 88 -48.80 -47.85 -14.86
CA THR A 88 -49.56 -49.09 -14.62
C THR A 88 -50.76 -49.28 -15.56
N SER A 89 -50.99 -48.37 -16.51
CA SER A 89 -52.17 -48.40 -17.41
C SER A 89 -52.14 -49.53 -18.45
N GLY A 90 -51.01 -50.20 -18.69
CA GLY A 90 -50.93 -51.35 -19.60
C GLY A 90 -51.33 -51.07 -21.06
N GLY A 91 -51.42 -49.81 -21.46
CA GLY A 91 -51.89 -49.39 -22.79
C GLY A 91 -53.39 -49.11 -22.90
N GLU A 92 -54.15 -49.19 -21.80
CA GLU A 92 -55.58 -48.84 -21.77
C GLU A 92 -55.74 -47.31 -21.88
N GLU A 93 -56.27 -46.83 -23.01
CA GLU A 93 -56.35 -45.39 -23.33
C GLU A 93 -57.12 -44.60 -22.25
N GLU A 94 -58.16 -45.17 -21.66
CA GLU A 94 -58.99 -44.50 -20.64
C GLU A 94 -58.20 -44.15 -19.36
N LYS A 95 -57.29 -45.02 -18.94
CA LYS A 95 -56.44 -44.79 -17.76
C LYS A 95 -55.31 -43.80 -18.05
N ILE A 96 -54.75 -43.84 -19.26
CA ILE A 96 -53.72 -42.89 -19.69
C ILE A 96 -54.31 -41.48 -19.77
N ASP A 97 -55.51 -41.33 -20.33
CA ASP A 97 -56.18 -40.04 -20.40
C ASP A 97 -56.57 -39.50 -19.02
N SER A 98 -56.97 -40.39 -18.10
CA SER A 98 -57.23 -40.03 -16.71
C SER A 98 -55.95 -39.55 -16.00
N ALA A 99 -54.83 -40.25 -16.16
CA ALA A 99 -53.53 -39.85 -15.60
C ALA A 99 -53.08 -38.48 -16.14
N LYS A 100 -53.19 -38.25 -17.45
CA LYS A 100 -52.85 -36.96 -18.08
C LYS A 100 -53.72 -35.82 -17.57
N LYS A 101 -55.02 -36.05 -17.36
CA LYS A 101 -55.93 -35.05 -16.77
C LYS A 101 -55.52 -34.67 -15.35
N ILE A 102 -55.21 -35.66 -14.50
CA ILE A 102 -54.75 -35.41 -13.13
C ILE A 102 -53.43 -34.62 -13.14
N LEU A 103 -52.48 -35.02 -13.98
CA LEU A 103 -51.18 -34.34 -14.08
C LEU A 103 -51.32 -32.89 -14.57
N ARG A 104 -52.17 -32.64 -15.58
CA ARG A 104 -52.46 -31.27 -16.07
C ARG A 104 -53.08 -30.41 -14.98
N ASN A 105 -54.05 -30.94 -14.24
CA ASN A 105 -54.71 -30.20 -13.16
C ASN A 105 -53.77 -29.94 -11.98
N ALA A 106 -52.89 -30.89 -11.63
CA ALA A 106 -51.90 -30.72 -10.59
C ALA A 106 -50.85 -29.64 -10.95
N ILE A 107 -50.41 -29.59 -12.21
CA ILE A 107 -49.48 -28.55 -12.69
C ILE A 107 -50.14 -27.16 -12.65
N ILE A 108 -51.40 -27.05 -13.08
CA ILE A 108 -52.15 -25.79 -13.00
C ILE A 108 -52.31 -25.35 -11.54
N GLY A 109 -52.66 -26.29 -10.64
CA GLY A 109 -52.75 -26.02 -9.21
C GLY A 109 -51.42 -25.54 -8.61
N LEU A 110 -50.31 -26.17 -8.99
CA LEU A 110 -48.97 -25.77 -8.56
C LEU A 110 -48.61 -24.36 -9.04
N ALA A 111 -48.91 -24.04 -10.31
CA ALA A 111 -48.68 -22.70 -10.85
C ALA A 111 -49.49 -21.62 -10.11
N ILE A 112 -50.74 -21.94 -9.73
CA ILE A 112 -51.59 -21.05 -8.93
C ILE A 112 -51.01 -20.86 -7.53
N ILE A 113 -50.55 -21.92 -6.86
CA ILE A 113 -49.94 -21.84 -5.52
C ILE A 113 -48.70 -20.93 -5.54
N ILE A 114 -47.82 -21.11 -6.52
CA ILE A 114 -46.60 -20.29 -6.68
C ILE A 114 -46.97 -18.83 -6.97
N SER A 115 -47.93 -18.59 -7.85
CA SER A 115 -48.40 -17.25 -8.19
C SER A 115 -49.07 -16.55 -7.00
N SER A 116 -49.88 -17.28 -6.23
CA SER A 116 -50.55 -16.78 -5.04
C SER A 116 -49.55 -16.37 -3.96
N TRP A 117 -48.47 -17.13 -3.78
CA TRP A 117 -47.40 -16.79 -2.86
C TRP A 117 -46.65 -15.52 -3.28
N ALA A 118 -46.34 -15.40 -4.58
CA ALA A 118 -45.69 -14.20 -5.12
C ALA A 118 -46.56 -12.95 -4.96
N ILE A 119 -47.86 -13.04 -5.27
CA ILE A 119 -48.81 -11.92 -5.17
C ILE A 119 -49.02 -11.53 -3.70
N ALA A 120 -49.24 -12.50 -2.80
CA ALA A 120 -49.45 -12.21 -1.38
C ALA A 120 -48.23 -11.50 -0.77
N THR A 121 -47.02 -11.94 -1.14
CA THR A 121 -45.77 -11.32 -0.69
C THR A 121 -45.63 -9.90 -1.23
N TYR A 122 -45.94 -9.67 -2.51
CA TYR A 122 -45.90 -8.36 -3.14
C TYR A 122 -46.90 -7.35 -2.55
N VAL A 123 -48.12 -7.79 -2.26
CA VAL A 123 -49.14 -6.93 -1.64
C VAL A 123 -48.77 -6.58 -0.21
N LEU A 124 -48.25 -7.54 0.56
CA LEU A 124 -47.83 -7.30 1.94
C LEU A 124 -46.65 -6.32 2.02
N THR A 125 -45.65 -6.46 1.15
CA THR A 125 -44.53 -5.52 1.08
C THR A 125 -44.96 -4.13 0.61
N SER A 126 -45.86 -4.06 -0.38
CA SER A 126 -46.39 -2.78 -0.89
C SER A 126 -47.27 -2.05 0.13
N LEU A 127 -48.08 -2.79 0.90
CA LEU A 127 -48.92 -2.22 1.95
C LEU A 127 -48.10 -1.74 3.16
N MET A 128 -47.06 -2.49 3.54
CA MET A 128 -46.11 -2.05 4.57
C MET A 128 -45.33 -0.80 4.14
N ALA A 129 -44.96 -0.70 2.86
CA ALA A 129 -44.33 0.49 2.30
C ALA A 129 -45.28 1.70 2.24
N ALA A 130 -46.58 1.50 2.01
CA ALA A 130 -47.56 2.58 1.89
C ALA A 130 -48.06 3.11 3.25
N ILE A 131 -48.03 2.30 4.31
CA ILE A 131 -48.43 2.71 5.67
C ILE A 131 -47.23 3.34 6.43
N GLY A 132 -45.99 3.09 6.00
CA GLY A 132 -44.77 3.67 6.54
C GLY A 132 -44.39 5.01 5.91
N GLY A 133 -45.13 6.07 6.24
CA GLY A 133 -44.75 7.43 5.89
C GLY A 133 -43.58 7.94 6.74
N GLY A 134 -42.39 8.06 6.15
CA GLY A 134 -41.30 8.91 6.63
C GLY A 134 -40.25 8.26 7.54
N GLY A 135 -39.09 7.95 6.96
CA GLY A 135 -37.79 7.88 7.68
C GLY A 135 -37.47 6.56 8.40
N GLY A 136 -36.43 5.88 7.90
CA GLY A 136 -35.76 4.78 8.62
C GLY A 136 -36.03 3.42 8.01
N ALA A 137 -35.05 2.88 7.28
CA ALA A 137 -35.05 1.51 6.82
C ALA A 137 -35.09 0.55 8.02
N ASN A 138 -36.27 0.00 8.29
CA ASN A 138 -36.43 -1.22 9.08
C ASN A 138 -36.64 -2.38 8.10
N ILE A 139 -35.54 -3.07 7.79
CA ILE A 139 -35.57 -4.33 7.05
C ILE A 139 -35.98 -5.43 8.04
N PRO A 140 -37.07 -6.20 7.79
CA PRO A 140 -37.41 -7.35 8.62
C PRO A 140 -36.34 -8.43 8.42
N ALA A 141 -35.87 -9.02 9.52
CA ALA A 141 -34.93 -10.13 9.49
C ALA A 141 -35.58 -11.39 8.88
N ASN A 142 -35.36 -11.65 7.58
CA ASN A 142 -35.22 -13.01 7.09
C ASN A 142 -34.13 -13.11 5.98
N ASN A 143 -33.32 -14.15 6.12
CA ASN A 143 -32.21 -14.69 5.31
C ASN A 143 -31.58 -13.89 4.14
N ASN A 144 -30.29 -13.62 4.35
CA ASN A 144 -29.17 -13.88 3.43
C ASN A 144 -28.91 -12.92 2.26
N ILE A 145 -28.96 -11.61 2.48
CA ILE A 145 -27.96 -10.63 2.00
C ILE A 145 -28.25 -9.35 2.81
N ARG A 146 -27.53 -9.16 3.92
CA ARG A 146 -27.48 -7.83 4.56
C ARG A 146 -26.45 -7.03 3.76
N ILE A 147 -26.91 -6.20 2.83
CA ILE A 147 -26.09 -5.06 2.39
C ILE A 147 -25.91 -4.22 3.64
N SER A 148 -24.73 -4.32 4.26
CA SER A 148 -24.37 -3.63 5.49
C SER A 148 -24.29 -2.13 5.23
N SER A 149 -25.45 -1.46 5.21
CA SER A 149 -25.54 0.00 5.20
C SER A 149 -24.76 0.50 6.42
N GLY A 150 -23.68 1.26 6.22
CA GLY A 150 -22.80 1.72 7.31
C GLY A 150 -21.36 1.22 7.24
N ALA A 151 -21.11 0.00 6.76
CA ALA A 151 -19.75 -0.56 6.77
C ALA A 151 -18.81 0.11 5.75
N ALA A 152 -19.37 0.79 4.75
CA ALA A 152 -18.66 1.65 3.80
C ALA A 152 -17.79 2.74 4.45
N ALA A 153 -18.08 3.11 5.71
CA ALA A 153 -17.26 4.06 6.44
C ALA A 153 -15.85 3.50 6.76
N LEU A 154 -15.73 2.18 6.87
CA LEU A 154 -14.48 1.45 7.12
C LEU A 154 -13.65 1.34 5.85
N GLY A 155 -12.42 1.85 5.89
CA GLY A 155 -11.47 1.74 4.81
C GLY A 155 -11.69 2.77 3.71
N SER A 156 -12.84 2.72 3.04
CA SER A 156 -13.15 3.63 1.93
C SER A 156 -13.40 5.08 2.37
N CYS A 157 -13.69 5.32 3.64
CA CYS A 157 -14.04 6.64 4.16
C CYS A 157 -13.15 7.05 5.35
N THR A 158 -13.74 7.51 6.46
CA THR A 158 -13.07 8.16 7.60
C THR A 158 -12.53 7.21 8.67
N VAL A 159 -13.00 5.96 8.70
CA VAL A 159 -12.55 4.96 9.68
C VAL A 159 -11.39 4.18 9.08
N ASP A 160 -10.30 4.05 9.83
CA ASP A 160 -9.10 3.34 9.41
C ASP A 160 -9.12 1.88 9.87
N THR A 161 -9.26 1.67 11.18
CA THR A 161 -9.18 0.35 11.82
C THR A 161 -10.28 0.17 12.85
N LEU A 162 -10.79 -1.06 12.97
CA LEU A 162 -11.77 -1.48 13.97
C LEU A 162 -11.32 -2.74 14.68
N TYR A 163 -11.56 -2.79 15.99
CA TYR A 163 -11.43 -4.00 16.78
C TYR A 163 -12.65 -4.16 17.71
N PRO A 164 -13.27 -5.35 17.79
CA PRO A 164 -13.13 -6.47 16.87
C PRO A 164 -13.46 -6.09 15.42
N SER A 165 -12.84 -6.79 14.46
CA SER A 165 -13.13 -6.57 13.04
C SER A 165 -14.57 -6.96 12.70
N ASN A 166 -15.10 -6.40 11.60
CA ASN A 166 -16.48 -6.67 11.21
C ASN A 166 -16.68 -8.15 10.85
N GLY A 167 -17.66 -8.79 11.49
CA GLY A 167 -17.95 -10.22 11.33
C GLY A 167 -17.04 -11.14 12.14
N ALA A 168 -16.19 -10.60 13.02
CA ALA A 168 -15.35 -11.40 13.90
C ALA A 168 -16.22 -12.28 14.81
N LYS A 169 -15.70 -13.46 15.15
CA LYS A 169 -16.36 -14.47 15.98
C LYS A 169 -15.46 -14.86 17.14
N GLU A 170 -16.05 -15.51 18.13
CA GLU A 170 -15.34 -15.99 19.32
C GLU A 170 -14.66 -14.86 20.11
N ILE A 171 -15.23 -13.66 20.07
CA ILE A 171 -14.69 -12.51 20.81
C ILE A 171 -14.90 -12.73 22.31
N PRO A 172 -13.87 -12.60 23.16
CA PRO A 172 -14.04 -12.74 24.59
C PRO A 172 -14.94 -11.67 25.21
N ARG A 173 -15.55 -11.99 26.35
CA ARG A 173 -16.58 -11.15 26.96
C ARG A 173 -16.05 -9.86 27.59
N ASN A 174 -14.80 -9.82 28.04
CA ASN A 174 -14.16 -8.64 28.64
C ASN A 174 -13.42 -7.75 27.63
N THR A 175 -13.53 -8.04 26.34
CA THR A 175 -12.84 -7.28 25.29
C THR A 175 -13.38 -5.86 25.12
N SER A 176 -12.47 -4.88 25.10
CA SER A 176 -12.74 -3.49 24.72
C SER A 176 -12.91 -3.36 23.21
N LEU A 177 -13.80 -2.47 22.78
CA LEU A 177 -13.99 -2.14 21.37
C LEU A 177 -13.14 -0.92 21.03
N MET A 178 -12.39 -0.96 19.93
CA MET A 178 -11.50 0.13 19.53
C MET A 178 -11.79 0.57 18.10
N VAL A 179 -11.82 1.89 17.90
CA VAL A 179 -12.11 2.51 16.60
C VAL A 179 -11.10 3.61 16.34
N THR A 180 -10.26 3.44 15.32
CA THR A 180 -9.30 4.47 14.88
C THR A 180 -9.81 5.18 13.63
N PHE A 181 -9.82 6.51 13.67
CA PHE A 181 -10.19 7.39 12.57
C PHE A 181 -8.96 7.97 11.86
N LYS A 182 -9.14 8.37 10.61
CA LYS A 182 -8.07 9.01 9.80
C LYS A 182 -7.83 10.48 10.16
N GLU A 183 -8.76 11.07 10.90
CA GLU A 183 -8.77 12.47 11.34
C GLU A 183 -9.26 12.57 12.78
N ASP A 184 -8.95 13.68 13.44
CA ASP A 184 -9.21 13.90 14.86
C ASP A 184 -10.72 13.97 15.15
N VAL A 185 -11.12 13.36 16.26
CA VAL A 185 -12.51 13.29 16.69
C VAL A 185 -12.84 14.43 17.66
N ASN A 186 -13.98 15.08 17.48
CA ASN A 186 -14.49 16.06 18.44
C ASN A 186 -15.14 15.34 19.63
N LEU A 187 -14.74 15.75 20.84
CA LEU A 187 -15.12 15.11 22.11
C LEU A 187 -16.45 15.62 22.68
N ASP A 188 -16.97 16.71 22.16
CA ASP A 188 -18.21 17.31 22.63
C ASP A 188 -19.41 16.47 22.21
N GLY A 189 -20.18 16.02 23.20
CA GLY A 189 -21.39 15.23 22.95
C GLY A 189 -21.15 13.74 22.76
N LEU A 190 -19.90 13.27 22.84
CA LEU A 190 -19.57 11.85 22.79
C LEU A 190 -19.77 11.12 24.12
N CYS A 191 -19.67 11.85 25.24
CA CYS A 191 -19.79 11.29 26.58
C CYS A 191 -20.93 11.92 27.38
N VAL A 192 -21.35 11.18 28.41
CA VAL A 192 -22.22 11.62 29.49
C VAL A 192 -21.52 11.39 30.83
N ASN A 193 -21.92 12.17 31.84
CA ASN A 193 -21.55 11.91 33.23
C ASN A 193 -22.49 10.89 33.88
N ASP A 194 -22.23 10.52 35.13
CA ASP A 194 -23.05 9.57 35.89
C ASP A 194 -24.53 9.98 36.03
N ALA A 195 -24.86 11.27 35.81
CA ALA A 195 -26.22 11.79 35.80
C ALA A 195 -26.90 11.73 34.40
N GLY A 196 -26.23 11.17 33.40
CA GLY A 196 -26.70 11.09 32.02
C GLY A 196 -26.67 12.41 31.24
N VAL A 197 -26.00 13.44 31.78
CA VAL A 197 -25.88 14.75 31.13
C VAL A 197 -24.70 14.74 30.18
N SER A 198 -24.92 15.18 28.94
CA SER A 198 -23.88 15.28 27.93
C SER A 198 -22.79 16.28 28.34
N CYS A 199 -21.54 15.87 28.17
CA CYS A 199 -20.37 16.66 28.50
C CYS A 199 -19.20 16.30 27.58
N THR A 200 -18.15 17.13 27.59
CA THR A 200 -16.90 16.83 26.90
C THR A 200 -16.24 15.63 27.56
N CYS A 201 -15.94 14.59 26.78
CA CYS A 201 -15.30 13.39 27.28
C CYS A 201 -14.02 13.73 28.05
N ASN A 202 -13.88 13.16 29.24
CA ASN A 202 -12.66 13.22 30.02
C ASN A 202 -12.46 11.90 30.77
N ASN A 203 -11.21 11.60 31.12
CA ASN A 203 -10.86 10.33 31.77
C ASN A 203 -11.24 10.28 33.27
N THR A 204 -12.09 11.18 33.77
CA THR A 204 -12.42 11.28 35.21
C THR A 204 -13.93 11.22 35.47
N THR A 205 -14.66 12.28 35.15
CA THR A 205 -16.07 12.51 35.53
C THR A 205 -17.05 12.38 34.37
N CYS A 206 -16.59 12.49 33.12
CA CYS A 206 -17.40 12.41 31.92
C CYS A 206 -16.85 11.34 30.98
N ARG A 207 -17.04 10.07 31.34
CA ARG A 207 -16.41 8.94 30.66
C ARG A 207 -17.39 7.90 30.12
N GLN A 208 -18.68 7.98 30.41
CA GLN A 208 -19.65 7.03 29.86
C GLN A 208 -20.04 7.43 28.45
N ILE A 209 -20.26 6.47 27.56
CA ILE A 209 -20.70 6.76 26.19
C ILE A 209 -22.03 7.51 26.17
N ASN A 210 -22.16 8.50 25.28
CA ASN A 210 -23.47 9.05 24.94
C ASN A 210 -24.18 8.11 23.96
N PRO A 211 -25.31 7.48 24.34
CA PRO A 211 -26.02 6.54 23.47
C PRO A 211 -26.61 7.18 22.20
N GLU A 212 -26.73 8.51 22.14
CA GLU A 212 -27.09 9.20 20.89
C GLU A 212 -25.95 9.19 19.86
N ALA A 213 -24.70 9.08 20.31
CA ALA A 213 -23.51 9.05 19.47
C ALA A 213 -22.99 7.63 19.21
N VAL A 214 -22.92 6.82 20.26
CA VAL A 214 -22.35 5.47 20.24
C VAL A 214 -23.40 4.47 20.73
N GLN A 215 -23.84 3.59 19.85
CA GLN A 215 -24.91 2.63 20.14
C GLN A 215 -24.34 1.22 20.07
N ILE A 216 -24.37 0.50 21.19
CA ILE A 216 -23.93 -0.90 21.30
C ILE A 216 -25.11 -1.72 21.84
N TYR A 217 -25.53 -2.73 21.10
CA TYR A 217 -26.73 -3.51 21.42
C TYR A 217 -26.65 -4.95 20.92
N LYS A 218 -27.45 -5.84 21.52
CA LYS A 218 -27.55 -7.24 21.07
C LYS A 218 -28.30 -7.32 19.74
N SER A 219 -27.74 -8.06 18.79
CA SER A 219 -28.19 -8.05 17.40
C SER A 219 -29.59 -8.66 17.20
N ASP A 220 -29.97 -9.62 18.04
CA ASP A 220 -31.29 -10.28 18.04
C ASP A 220 -32.41 -9.37 18.55
N LEU A 221 -32.09 -8.49 19.51
CA LEU A 221 -33.02 -7.51 20.08
C LEU A 221 -33.11 -6.21 19.26
N GLY A 222 -32.10 -5.94 18.43
CA GLY A 222 -32.06 -4.78 17.55
C GLY A 222 -31.79 -3.45 18.27
N ASN A 223 -31.73 -2.38 17.49
CA ASN A 223 -31.41 -1.05 18.01
C ASN A 223 -32.63 -0.43 18.70
N ALA A 224 -32.56 -0.25 20.02
CA ALA A 224 -33.62 0.34 20.82
C ALA A 224 -33.65 1.88 20.78
N CYS A 225 -32.67 2.54 20.17
CA CYS A 225 -32.64 4.00 20.02
C CYS A 225 -33.56 4.44 18.87
N ALA A 226 -34.73 4.99 19.22
CA ALA A 226 -35.64 5.68 18.29
C ALA A 226 -35.42 7.21 18.35
N THR A 227 -36.41 7.99 18.80
CA THR A 227 -36.26 9.45 19.04
C THR A 227 -35.47 9.78 20.31
N THR A 228 -35.42 8.84 21.26
CA THR A 228 -34.67 8.91 22.51
C THR A 228 -34.05 7.54 22.77
N CYS A 229 -32.82 7.51 23.27
CA CYS A 229 -32.16 6.26 23.64
C CYS A 229 -32.52 5.82 25.06
N PRO A 230 -32.73 4.51 25.30
CA PRO A 230 -32.96 4.01 26.66
C PRO A 230 -31.66 4.03 27.48
N SER A 231 -31.79 4.12 28.80
CA SER A 231 -30.69 3.84 29.74
C SER A 231 -30.18 2.40 29.57
N PRO A 232 -28.91 2.10 29.95
CA PRO A 232 -28.35 0.75 29.91
C PRO A 232 -29.29 -0.31 30.50
N ASN A 233 -29.45 -1.43 29.82
CA ASN A 233 -30.39 -2.50 30.16
C ASN A 233 -29.91 -3.85 29.58
N SER A 234 -30.77 -4.87 29.53
CA SER A 234 -30.41 -6.20 29.01
C SER A 234 -30.02 -6.24 27.52
N ASN A 235 -30.37 -5.20 26.76
CA ASN A 235 -30.01 -5.00 25.35
C ASN A 235 -28.83 -4.04 25.18
N THR A 236 -28.84 -2.88 25.88
CA THR A 236 -27.84 -1.81 25.73
C THR A 236 -26.83 -1.79 26.87
N LEU A 237 -25.55 -1.63 26.57
CA LEU A 237 -24.47 -1.78 27.55
C LEU A 237 -24.04 -0.46 28.19
N ASP A 238 -23.48 -0.57 29.39
CA ASP A 238 -22.74 0.50 30.04
C ASP A 238 -21.25 0.39 29.71
N VAL A 239 -20.69 1.47 29.14
CA VAL A 239 -19.38 1.45 28.49
C VAL A 239 -18.65 2.75 28.81
N SER A 240 -17.41 2.61 29.29
CA SER A 240 -16.48 3.71 29.46
C SER A 240 -15.77 4.00 28.14
N LEU A 241 -15.68 5.27 27.76
CA LEU A 241 -14.95 5.76 26.60
C LEU A 241 -13.68 6.46 27.08
N ASN A 242 -12.54 5.93 26.65
CA ASN A 242 -11.24 6.58 26.69
C ASN A 242 -10.80 6.94 25.27
N LEU A 243 -9.86 7.87 25.16
CA LEU A 243 -9.34 8.34 23.87
C LEU A 243 -7.82 8.23 23.87
N SER A 244 -7.24 7.93 22.72
CA SER A 244 -5.80 8.06 22.51
C SER A 244 -5.36 9.53 22.59
N ASN A 245 -4.09 9.76 22.94
CA ASN A 245 -3.51 11.11 23.06
C ASN A 245 -3.61 11.93 21.76
N ASP A 246 -3.61 11.26 20.60
CA ASP A 246 -3.73 11.90 19.29
C ASP A 246 -5.18 12.18 18.86
N HIS A 247 -6.16 11.92 19.73
CA HIS A 247 -7.60 12.13 19.52
C HIS A 247 -8.20 11.38 18.31
N LYS A 248 -7.56 10.29 17.87
CA LYS A 248 -8.02 9.50 16.71
C LYS A 248 -8.58 8.14 17.06
N THR A 249 -8.28 7.60 18.23
CA THR A 249 -8.73 6.26 18.62
C THR A 249 -9.67 6.34 19.81
N LEU A 250 -10.89 5.85 19.63
CA LEU A 250 -11.85 5.63 20.71
C LEU A 250 -11.63 4.22 21.28
N ILE A 251 -11.48 4.13 22.60
CA ILE A 251 -11.35 2.88 23.36
C ILE A 251 -12.60 2.76 24.23
N LEU A 252 -13.47 1.82 23.86
CA LEU A 252 -14.77 1.58 24.47
C LEU A 252 -14.68 0.34 25.35
N THR A 253 -14.47 0.53 26.65
CA THR A 253 -14.30 -0.54 27.63
C THR A 253 -15.62 -0.85 28.33
N PRO A 254 -16.20 -2.05 28.15
CA PRO A 254 -17.42 -2.45 28.85
C PRO A 254 -17.22 -2.43 30.37
N LEU A 255 -18.16 -1.85 31.12
CA LEU A 255 -18.13 -1.88 32.59
C LEU A 255 -18.59 -3.23 33.16
N SER A 256 -19.15 -4.09 32.32
CA SER A 256 -19.53 -5.47 32.64
C SER A 256 -19.22 -6.36 31.44
N PRO A 257 -18.91 -7.65 31.64
CA PRO A 257 -18.62 -8.56 30.54
C PRO A 257 -19.78 -8.62 29.54
N LEU A 258 -19.44 -8.52 28.26
CA LEU A 258 -20.34 -8.66 27.12
C LEU A 258 -21.02 -10.04 27.11
N GLY A 259 -22.22 -10.14 26.56
CA GLY A 259 -22.90 -11.42 26.34
C GLY A 259 -23.22 -12.21 27.61
N SER A 260 -23.45 -13.51 27.45
CA SER A 260 -23.77 -14.45 28.54
C SER A 260 -22.58 -15.38 28.84
N SER A 261 -22.53 -15.93 30.06
CA SER A 261 -21.62 -17.04 30.39
C SER A 261 -22.08 -18.37 29.81
N ASP A 262 -23.32 -18.46 29.34
CA ASP A 262 -23.94 -19.73 28.97
C ASP A 262 -23.90 -19.93 27.45
N ASP A 263 -24.11 -18.86 26.68
CA ASP A 263 -24.26 -18.91 25.22
C ASP A 263 -23.55 -17.75 24.52
N ASN A 264 -23.14 -18.00 23.28
CA ASN A 264 -22.60 -16.97 22.38
C ASN A 264 -23.67 -15.91 22.08
N THR A 265 -23.25 -14.65 22.04
CA THR A 265 -24.15 -13.50 21.85
C THR A 265 -23.64 -12.61 20.71
N ASP A 266 -24.50 -12.33 19.73
CA ASP A 266 -24.17 -11.41 18.64
C ASP A 266 -24.39 -9.96 19.06
N TYR A 267 -23.41 -9.09 18.81
CA TYR A 267 -23.48 -7.65 19.07
C TYR A 267 -23.37 -6.84 17.78
N SER A 268 -24.08 -5.71 17.77
CA SER A 268 -24.04 -4.71 16.73
C SER A 268 -23.66 -3.37 17.32
N VAL A 269 -22.78 -2.65 16.62
CA VAL A 269 -22.31 -1.32 17.00
C VAL A 269 -22.62 -0.33 15.90
N ARG A 270 -23.14 0.84 16.29
CA ARG A 270 -23.43 1.95 15.40
C ARG A 270 -22.87 3.25 15.95
N LEU A 271 -22.01 3.90 15.18
CA LEU A 271 -21.60 5.28 15.43
C LEU A 271 -22.42 6.20 14.55
N THR A 272 -23.19 7.09 15.17
CA THR A 272 -24.13 7.96 14.45
C THR A 272 -23.44 9.20 13.89
N ASN A 273 -24.20 10.04 13.18
CA ASN A 273 -23.73 11.35 12.72
C ASN A 273 -23.46 12.37 13.84
N LYS A 274 -23.68 11.99 15.09
CA LYS A 274 -23.29 12.78 16.27
C LYS A 274 -21.81 12.61 16.62
N VAL A 275 -21.14 11.58 16.11
CA VAL A 275 -19.68 11.53 16.12
C VAL A 275 -19.17 12.53 15.10
N LYS A 276 -18.49 13.58 15.58
CA LYS A 276 -18.16 14.77 14.79
C LYS A 276 -16.66 14.94 14.58
N LYS A 277 -16.34 15.61 13.48
CA LYS A 277 -15.03 16.20 13.22
C LYS A 277 -14.84 17.45 14.10
N ILE A 278 -13.59 17.93 14.18
CA ILE A 278 -13.26 19.20 14.85
C ILE A 278 -14.07 20.37 14.29
N ASP A 279 -14.40 20.36 13.00
CA ASP A 279 -15.24 21.41 12.35
C ASP A 279 -16.75 21.34 12.72
N GLY A 280 -17.16 20.36 13.53
CA GLY A 280 -18.52 20.15 14.00
C GLY A 280 -19.44 19.39 13.04
N SER A 281 -18.97 19.08 11.83
CA SER A 281 -19.70 18.22 10.89
C SER A 281 -19.55 16.73 11.25
N SER A 282 -20.47 15.90 10.79
CA SER A 282 -20.41 14.45 11.04
C SER A 282 -19.14 13.82 10.46
N MET A 283 -18.54 12.90 11.22
CA MET A 283 -17.43 12.05 10.76
C MET A 283 -17.78 11.23 9.52
N PHE A 284 -19.07 11.03 9.24
CA PHE A 284 -19.55 10.14 8.19
C PHE A 284 -20.28 10.87 7.05
N LYS A 285 -20.30 12.22 7.08
CA LYS A 285 -21.09 13.05 6.16
C LYS A 285 -20.88 12.74 4.68
N ASN A 286 -19.64 12.41 4.31
CA ASN A 286 -19.23 12.12 2.93
C ASN A 286 -19.09 10.62 2.64
N CYS A 287 -19.48 9.76 3.58
CA CYS A 287 -19.50 8.32 3.37
C CYS A 287 -20.82 7.91 2.68
N GLY A 288 -20.91 6.66 2.20
CA GLY A 288 -22.14 6.14 1.61
C GLY A 288 -23.37 6.20 2.52
N SER A 289 -23.13 6.33 3.83
CA SER A 289 -24.10 6.55 4.88
C SER A 289 -23.50 7.46 5.94
N ASP A 290 -24.31 8.35 6.52
CA ASP A 290 -23.90 9.27 7.59
C ASP A 290 -23.79 8.58 8.97
N PHE A 291 -23.30 7.34 8.99
CA PHE A 291 -23.03 6.54 10.19
C PHE A 291 -22.10 5.38 9.84
N LEU A 292 -21.38 4.87 10.84
CA LEU A 292 -20.68 3.58 10.79
C LEU A 292 -21.55 2.49 11.43
N TYR A 293 -21.55 1.30 10.85
CA TYR A 293 -22.19 0.11 11.43
C TYR A 293 -21.32 -1.13 11.22
N TRP A 294 -21.13 -1.92 12.26
CA TRP A 294 -20.50 -3.25 12.19
C TRP A 294 -21.06 -4.18 13.27
N SER A 295 -20.81 -5.48 13.12
CA SER A 295 -21.26 -6.51 14.06
C SER A 295 -20.18 -7.55 14.31
N PHE A 296 -20.21 -8.20 15.48
CA PHE A 296 -19.31 -9.29 15.87
C PHE A 296 -20.03 -10.25 16.83
N ALA A 297 -19.51 -11.48 16.96
CA ALA A 297 -20.06 -12.51 17.85
C ALA A 297 -19.16 -12.71 19.07
N VAL A 298 -19.73 -12.50 20.25
CA VAL A 298 -19.08 -12.67 21.55
C VAL A 298 -19.27 -14.12 22.01
N SER A 299 -18.19 -14.76 22.46
CA SER A 299 -18.21 -16.11 23.03
C SER A 299 -18.72 -16.12 24.47
N ASN A 300 -18.85 -17.31 25.05
CA ASN A 300 -19.15 -17.46 26.48
C ASN A 300 -17.91 -17.40 27.40
N ARG A 301 -16.74 -17.04 26.88
CA ARG A 301 -15.46 -17.06 27.60
C ARG A 301 -14.91 -15.67 27.93
N LEU A 302 -14.14 -15.60 29.01
CA LEU A 302 -13.29 -14.44 29.31
C LEU A 302 -11.89 -14.66 28.76
N ASP A 303 -11.26 -13.57 28.37
CA ASP A 303 -9.84 -13.55 28.05
C ASP A 303 -9.04 -13.21 29.29
N LEU A 304 -8.23 -14.16 29.72
CA LEU A 304 -7.33 -14.03 30.86
C LEU A 304 -5.88 -14.28 30.42
N THR A 305 -5.61 -14.29 29.11
CA THR A 305 -4.26 -14.46 28.59
C THR A 305 -3.59 -13.08 28.56
N PRO A 306 -2.45 -12.91 29.25
CA PRO A 306 -1.64 -11.70 29.11
C PRO A 306 -1.11 -11.52 27.68
N PRO A 307 -1.01 -10.29 27.15
CA PRO A 307 -0.33 -10.07 25.89
C PRO A 307 1.17 -10.23 26.09
N GLU A 308 1.83 -10.84 25.12
CA GLU A 308 3.29 -11.02 25.07
C GLU A 308 3.87 -10.47 23.77
N VAL A 309 5.16 -10.15 23.76
CA VAL A 309 5.87 -9.86 22.51
C VAL A 309 6.14 -11.18 21.80
N LEU A 310 5.69 -11.32 20.56
CA LEU A 310 5.88 -12.54 19.77
C LEU A 310 7.38 -12.87 19.64
N LEU A 311 7.72 -14.15 19.77
CA LEU A 311 9.03 -14.65 19.37
C LEU A 311 9.27 -14.30 17.90
N GLN A 312 10.41 -13.69 17.59
CA GLN A 312 10.73 -13.18 16.25
C GLN A 312 9.80 -12.05 15.78
N GLY A 313 9.00 -11.48 16.69
CA GLY A 313 8.08 -10.38 16.40
C GLY A 313 8.70 -8.99 16.52
N ILE A 314 10.01 -8.88 16.76
CA ILE A 314 10.71 -7.61 16.96
C ILE A 314 11.69 -7.30 15.82
N PHE A 315 11.82 -6.02 15.51
CA PHE A 315 12.84 -5.50 14.62
C PHE A 315 13.33 -4.14 15.14
N PRO A 316 14.64 -3.85 15.17
CA PRO A 316 15.75 -4.77 14.96
C PRO A 316 15.77 -5.94 15.95
N LEU A 317 16.39 -7.04 15.54
CA LEU A 317 16.65 -8.18 16.42
C LEU A 317 17.62 -7.80 17.56
N PRO A 318 17.61 -8.53 18.69
CA PRO A 318 18.58 -8.34 19.75
C PRO A 318 20.01 -8.52 19.24
N ASP A 319 20.88 -7.57 19.57
CA ASP A 319 22.26 -7.55 19.15
C ASP A 319 23.16 -6.97 20.26
N ASN A 320 24.22 -7.72 20.58
CA ASN A 320 25.10 -7.45 21.71
C ASN A 320 26.43 -6.81 21.29
N GLU A 321 26.82 -6.89 20.01
CA GLU A 321 28.12 -6.43 19.52
C GLU A 321 27.98 -5.68 18.19
N GLY A 322 28.33 -4.39 18.19
CA GLY A 322 28.30 -3.58 16.98
C GLY A 322 29.34 -4.01 15.93
N ASP A 323 28.99 -3.88 14.66
CA ASP A 323 29.83 -4.31 13.55
C ASP A 323 31.17 -3.56 13.44
N ILE A 324 32.21 -4.29 13.03
CA ILE A 324 33.51 -3.69 12.70
C ILE A 324 33.48 -3.24 11.24
N SER A 325 33.61 -1.93 11.02
CA SER A 325 33.72 -1.33 9.69
C SER A 325 35.07 -0.63 9.50
N GLY A 326 35.71 -0.82 8.34
CA GLY A 326 36.98 -0.15 8.00
C GLY A 326 37.16 0.06 6.50
N VAL A 327 38.03 1.01 6.12
CA VAL A 327 38.33 1.31 4.72
C VAL A 327 39.44 0.37 4.24
N MET A 328 39.14 -0.50 3.28
CA MET A 328 40.13 -1.36 2.61
C MET A 328 40.90 -0.56 1.56
N THR A 329 40.19 0.20 0.71
CA THR A 329 40.77 1.04 -0.33
C THR A 329 39.96 2.33 -0.54
N PRO A 330 40.61 3.51 -0.60
CA PRO A 330 39.93 4.76 -0.94
C PRO A 330 39.42 4.73 -2.39
N ALA A 331 38.38 5.53 -2.70
CA ALA A 331 37.93 5.70 -4.08
C ALA A 331 39.02 6.40 -4.91
N SER A 332 39.25 5.95 -6.13
CA SER A 332 40.14 6.60 -7.11
C SER A 332 39.33 7.26 -8.21
N SER A 333 39.76 8.43 -8.66
CA SER A 333 39.19 9.07 -9.85
C SER A 333 39.70 8.39 -11.12
N ALA A 334 38.83 8.34 -12.13
CA ALA A 334 39.22 7.90 -13.46
C ALA A 334 40.17 8.91 -14.12
N GLU A 335 41.19 8.42 -14.83
CA GLU A 335 42.16 9.23 -15.56
C GLU A 335 42.11 8.93 -17.05
N GLY A 336 42.28 9.97 -17.87
CA GLY A 336 42.25 9.91 -19.32
C GLY A 336 43.18 10.95 -19.93
N GLU A 337 43.34 10.92 -21.24
CA GLU A 337 44.31 11.77 -21.92
C GLU A 337 43.85 12.20 -23.31
N ILE A 338 44.17 13.43 -23.69
CA ILE A 338 44.09 13.93 -25.07
C ILE A 338 45.50 14.28 -25.54
N LEU A 339 46.02 13.50 -26.48
CA LEU A 339 47.29 13.76 -27.16
C LEU A 339 47.05 14.53 -28.46
N VAL A 340 47.63 15.73 -28.57
CA VAL A 340 47.53 16.56 -29.77
C VAL A 340 48.65 16.21 -30.74
N ASN A 341 48.29 15.49 -31.81
CA ASN A 341 49.21 15.09 -32.87
C ASN A 341 49.27 16.12 -34.00
N ASN A 342 48.16 16.81 -34.26
CA ASN A 342 48.05 17.88 -35.24
C ASN A 342 46.98 18.89 -34.82
N CYS A 343 46.94 20.06 -35.47
CA CYS A 343 45.90 21.05 -35.19
C CYS A 343 44.59 20.62 -35.86
N PRO A 344 43.46 20.63 -35.11
CA PRO A 344 42.14 20.38 -35.68
C PRO A 344 41.78 21.41 -36.75
N THR A 345 40.94 20.97 -37.68
CA THR A 345 40.45 21.80 -38.77
C THR A 345 39.37 22.77 -38.28
N ILE A 346 39.31 23.93 -38.92
CA ILE A 346 38.36 24.99 -38.62
C ILE A 346 37.38 25.15 -39.78
N TYR A 347 36.24 25.77 -39.49
CA TYR A 347 35.28 26.10 -40.53
C TYR A 347 35.87 27.06 -41.57
N SER A 348 35.69 26.74 -42.85
CA SER A 348 35.93 27.67 -43.95
C SER A 348 34.83 27.55 -45.00
N ALA A 349 34.24 28.69 -45.39
CA ALA A 349 33.21 28.74 -46.41
C ALA A 349 33.80 28.45 -47.80
N ALA A 350 32.97 27.93 -48.71
CA ALA A 350 33.38 27.70 -50.08
C ALA A 350 33.82 29.00 -50.75
N SER A 351 34.90 28.97 -51.53
CA SER A 351 35.45 30.15 -52.21
C SER A 351 35.89 29.85 -53.63
N VAL A 352 35.70 30.81 -54.54
CA VAL A 352 36.11 30.66 -55.94
C VAL A 352 37.63 30.79 -56.05
N ILE A 353 38.27 29.78 -56.65
CA ILE A 353 39.70 29.82 -56.98
C ILE A 353 39.88 30.57 -58.29
N ASN A 354 39.22 30.11 -59.36
CA ASN A 354 39.26 30.74 -60.68
C ASN A 354 38.07 30.31 -61.56
N ILE A 355 37.91 31.02 -62.68
CA ILE A 355 36.98 30.69 -63.75
C ILE A 355 37.69 30.73 -65.12
N ALA A 356 37.44 29.74 -65.96
CA ALA A 356 38.01 29.63 -67.30
C ALA A 356 36.91 29.35 -68.35
N PRO A 357 36.77 30.16 -69.42
CA PRO A 357 37.47 31.42 -69.67
C PRO A 357 37.06 32.51 -68.66
N ASN A 358 37.93 33.50 -68.42
CA ASN A 358 37.72 34.56 -67.44
C ASN A 358 36.74 35.66 -67.90
N THR A 359 35.73 35.28 -68.68
CA THR A 359 34.74 36.19 -69.30
C THR A 359 33.46 36.35 -68.48
N ALA A 360 33.39 35.73 -67.30
CA ALA A 360 32.24 35.74 -66.42
C ALA A 360 32.65 35.89 -64.94
N THR A 361 31.71 36.30 -64.09
CA THR A 361 31.88 36.39 -62.63
C THR A 361 30.97 35.39 -61.92
N VAL A 362 31.39 34.90 -60.75
CA VAL A 362 30.66 33.88 -59.98
C VAL A 362 30.52 34.30 -58.53
N ILE A 363 29.31 34.14 -57.98
CA ILE A 363 29.01 34.20 -56.56
C ILE A 363 28.60 32.80 -56.12
N LEU A 364 29.24 32.25 -55.09
CA LEU A 364 28.91 30.91 -54.56
C LEU A 364 27.82 30.98 -53.49
N ASP A 365 26.97 29.97 -53.50
CA ASP A 365 25.97 29.66 -52.46
C ASP A 365 25.97 28.14 -52.25
N TYR A 366 27.17 27.59 -51.98
CA TYR A 366 27.42 26.14 -51.98
C TYR A 366 27.96 25.66 -50.62
N HIS A 367 27.32 24.62 -50.08
CA HIS A 367 27.60 24.00 -48.79
C HIS A 367 28.00 22.52 -48.92
N GLY A 368 28.87 22.19 -49.88
CA GLY A 368 29.27 20.79 -50.12
C GLY A 368 30.73 20.63 -50.55
N SER A 369 31.07 19.42 -50.99
CA SER A 369 32.45 18.96 -51.24
C SER A 369 32.90 18.98 -52.70
N ILE A 370 32.05 19.40 -53.65
CA ILE A 370 32.39 19.43 -55.08
C ILE A 370 33.48 20.50 -55.32
N PRO A 371 34.65 20.14 -55.88
CA PRO A 371 35.77 21.08 -56.06
C PRO A 371 35.70 21.88 -57.37
N GLN A 372 34.88 21.45 -58.31
CA GLN A 372 34.78 22.06 -59.63
C GLN A 372 33.35 21.95 -60.18
N PHE A 373 32.89 23.06 -60.76
CA PHE A 373 31.66 23.11 -61.53
C PHE A 373 31.95 23.42 -62.99
N LYS A 374 31.18 22.83 -63.89
CA LYS A 374 31.21 23.16 -65.31
C LYS A 374 29.85 23.68 -65.75
N ILE A 375 29.83 24.83 -66.39
CA ILE A 375 28.62 25.45 -66.94
C ILE A 375 28.72 25.38 -68.45
N SER A 376 27.66 24.97 -69.13
CA SER A 376 27.62 24.87 -70.59
C SER A 376 26.32 25.44 -71.14
N VAL A 377 26.41 26.22 -72.21
CA VAL A 377 25.28 26.72 -72.99
C VAL A 377 25.09 25.78 -74.19
N PRO A 378 23.98 25.02 -74.28
CA PRO A 378 23.71 24.13 -75.40
C PRO A 378 23.72 24.85 -76.76
N SER A 379 24.09 24.13 -77.83
CA SER A 379 24.20 24.72 -79.18
C SER A 379 22.86 25.06 -79.83
N ASP A 380 21.76 24.53 -79.30
CA ASP A 380 20.38 24.66 -79.78
C ASP A 380 19.56 25.69 -78.99
N VAL A 381 20.00 26.10 -77.80
CA VAL A 381 19.27 27.05 -76.93
C VAL A 381 20.22 28.04 -76.25
N PRO A 382 20.50 29.22 -76.84
CA PRO A 382 21.52 30.17 -76.34
C PRO A 382 21.18 30.83 -75.00
N ASP A 383 19.91 30.85 -74.59
CA ASP A 383 19.43 31.51 -73.37
C ASP A 383 19.34 30.56 -72.16
N LYS A 384 19.79 29.30 -72.29
CA LYS A 384 19.78 28.31 -71.20
C LYS A 384 21.20 27.82 -70.93
N ALA A 385 21.54 27.59 -69.65
CA ALA A 385 22.78 26.93 -69.30
C ALA A 385 22.55 25.74 -68.36
N GLN A 386 23.44 24.76 -68.46
CA GLN A 386 23.46 23.53 -67.69
C GLN A 386 24.69 23.52 -66.78
N LEU A 387 24.49 23.20 -65.50
CA LEU A 387 25.53 23.06 -64.48
C LEU A 387 25.86 21.58 -64.29
N PHE A 388 27.15 21.25 -64.32
CA PHE A 388 27.68 19.91 -64.11
C PHE A 388 28.70 19.91 -62.97
N ASP A 389 28.84 18.76 -62.29
CA ASP A 389 29.97 18.50 -61.38
C ASP A 389 31.25 18.13 -62.16
N ASN A 390 32.32 17.82 -61.41
CA ASN A 390 33.62 17.40 -61.94
C ASN A 390 33.55 16.08 -62.73
N ASP A 391 32.56 15.23 -62.46
CA ASP A 391 32.42 13.91 -63.08
C ASP A 391 31.46 13.95 -64.29
N GLY A 392 30.88 15.12 -64.59
CA GLY A 392 29.98 15.35 -65.72
C GLY A 392 28.52 15.06 -65.43
N ASN A 393 28.12 14.89 -64.17
CA ASN A 393 26.73 14.73 -63.79
C ASN A 393 26.01 16.08 -63.81
N LEU A 394 24.80 16.11 -64.38
CA LEU A 394 23.98 17.31 -64.43
C LEU A 394 23.42 17.65 -63.04
N LEU A 395 23.82 18.79 -62.48
CA LEU A 395 23.38 19.30 -61.18
C LEU A 395 22.17 20.24 -61.28
N GLY A 396 22.02 20.93 -62.41
CA GLY A 396 20.90 21.85 -62.60
C GLY A 396 20.87 22.50 -63.99
N VAL A 397 19.73 23.07 -64.33
CA VAL A 397 19.51 23.85 -65.57
C VAL A 397 18.80 25.14 -65.18
N SER A 398 19.23 26.26 -65.75
CA SER A 398 18.65 27.57 -65.48
C SER A 398 18.75 28.47 -66.72
N ASP A 399 17.99 29.55 -66.74
CA ASP A 399 17.86 30.46 -67.88
C ASP A 399 18.57 31.78 -67.56
N PHE A 400 19.19 32.40 -68.56
CA PHE A 400 19.78 33.74 -68.41
C PHE A 400 18.67 34.79 -68.32
N ASP A 401 18.86 35.77 -67.44
CA ASP A 401 17.99 36.95 -67.37
C ASP A 401 18.43 38.07 -68.34
N SER A 402 17.70 39.19 -68.31
CA SER A 402 17.98 40.35 -69.16
C SER A 402 19.35 41.01 -68.93
N ASP A 403 20.01 40.71 -67.81
CA ASP A 403 21.31 41.27 -67.42
C ASP A 403 22.46 40.26 -67.64
N GLY A 404 22.18 39.09 -68.22
CA GLY A 404 23.17 38.04 -68.48
C GLY A 404 23.56 37.24 -67.23
N GLN A 405 22.72 37.25 -66.20
CA GLN A 405 22.90 36.47 -64.98
C GLN A 405 22.08 35.18 -65.00
N ILE A 406 22.64 34.12 -64.42
CA ILE A 406 22.00 32.81 -64.26
C ILE A 406 22.23 32.30 -62.85
N ILE A 407 21.15 31.83 -62.22
CA ILE A 407 21.15 31.37 -60.83
C ILE A 407 20.92 29.86 -60.80
N PHE A 408 21.90 29.12 -60.28
CA PHE A 408 21.75 27.73 -59.85
C PHE A 408 21.60 27.72 -58.33
N LYS A 409 20.34 27.67 -57.87
CA LYS A 409 20.00 27.66 -56.42
C LYS A 409 20.84 26.60 -55.70
N THR A 410 21.34 26.92 -54.50
CA THR A 410 22.17 26.07 -53.65
C THR A 410 23.55 25.68 -54.22
N TYR A 411 23.98 26.30 -55.33
CA TYR A 411 25.32 26.09 -55.90
C TYR A 411 26.01 27.44 -56.16
N LEU A 412 25.56 28.18 -57.18
CA LEU A 412 26.23 29.41 -57.61
C LEU A 412 25.35 30.29 -58.49
N THR A 413 25.71 31.57 -58.56
CA THR A 413 25.20 32.53 -59.53
C THR A 413 26.34 32.93 -60.47
N LEU A 414 26.15 32.77 -61.77
CA LEU A 414 27.10 33.18 -62.81
C LEU A 414 26.56 34.44 -63.50
N THR A 415 27.42 35.42 -63.79
CA THR A 415 27.08 36.59 -64.62
C THR A 415 28.03 36.66 -65.81
N ALA A 416 27.48 36.58 -67.03
CA ALA A 416 28.22 36.59 -68.28
C ALA A 416 27.49 37.46 -69.31
N VAL A 417 28.06 38.61 -69.69
CA VAL A 417 27.41 39.58 -70.61
C VAL A 417 27.36 39.09 -72.07
N SER A 418 28.23 38.14 -72.44
CA SER A 418 28.26 37.53 -73.78
C SER A 418 28.32 36.00 -73.65
N HIS A 419 27.30 35.33 -74.16
CA HIS A 419 27.09 33.89 -74.02
C HIS A 419 26.54 33.25 -75.32
N PRO A 420 27.30 33.23 -76.43
CA PRO A 420 26.85 32.54 -77.65
C PRO A 420 26.62 31.05 -77.40
N ALA A 421 25.73 30.44 -78.19
CA ALA A 421 25.46 29.00 -78.14
C ALA A 421 26.78 28.21 -78.24
N GLY A 422 26.99 27.24 -77.34
CA GLY A 422 28.25 26.49 -77.21
C GLY A 422 29.27 27.08 -76.23
N SER A 423 28.97 28.19 -75.54
CA SER A 423 29.83 28.72 -74.48
C SER A 423 29.95 27.76 -73.30
N SER A 424 31.11 27.69 -72.67
CA SER A 424 31.31 26.89 -71.44
C SER A 424 32.29 27.57 -70.49
N TRP A 425 32.00 27.48 -69.20
CA TRP A 425 32.86 27.94 -68.11
C TRP A 425 33.17 26.81 -67.15
N THR A 426 34.43 26.70 -66.76
CA THR A 426 34.86 25.85 -65.65
C THR A 426 35.16 26.73 -64.45
N VAL A 427 34.47 26.48 -63.34
CA VAL A 427 34.64 27.19 -62.07
C VAL A 427 35.35 26.25 -61.10
N ASN A 428 36.58 26.56 -60.75
CA ASN A 428 37.33 25.85 -59.72
C ASN A 428 37.08 26.52 -58.37
N ILE A 429 36.75 25.73 -57.35
CA ILE A 429 36.42 26.24 -56.02
C ILE A 429 37.20 25.49 -54.93
N ASN A 430 37.48 26.17 -53.81
CA ASN A 430 37.75 25.49 -52.56
C ASN A 430 36.38 25.15 -51.95
N PRO A 431 36.04 23.86 -51.77
CA PRO A 431 34.78 23.46 -51.18
C PRO A 431 34.67 23.88 -49.71
N GLU A 432 33.45 23.84 -49.17
CA GLU A 432 33.22 24.13 -47.75
C GLU A 432 33.93 23.09 -46.87
N GLN A 433 34.59 23.55 -45.82
CA GLN A 433 35.20 22.70 -44.81
C GLN A 433 34.51 22.92 -43.47
N LEU A 434 33.98 21.84 -42.88
CA LEU A 434 33.40 21.87 -41.54
C LEU A 434 34.50 21.92 -40.47
N ALA A 435 34.18 22.54 -39.33
CA ALA A 435 35.07 22.55 -38.18
C ALA A 435 35.06 21.19 -37.46
N ASP A 436 36.22 20.79 -36.93
CA ASP A 436 36.29 19.66 -36.04
C ASP A 436 35.64 19.97 -34.68
N THR A 437 35.24 18.92 -33.97
CA THR A 437 34.67 19.04 -32.61
C THR A 437 35.32 18.07 -31.62
N LEU A 438 35.31 18.45 -30.35
CA LEU A 438 35.70 17.65 -29.20
C LEU A 438 34.51 17.60 -28.23
N THR A 439 34.09 16.42 -27.81
CA THR A 439 33.01 16.22 -26.84
C THR A 439 33.60 15.75 -25.51
N VAL A 440 33.18 16.36 -24.40
CA VAL A 440 33.55 15.95 -23.02
C VAL A 440 32.29 15.96 -22.16
N GLY A 441 31.86 14.79 -21.70
CA GLY A 441 30.57 14.63 -21.02
C GLY A 441 29.41 14.94 -21.98
N SER A 442 28.58 15.91 -21.61
CA SER A 442 27.48 16.42 -22.45
C SER A 442 27.86 17.64 -23.30
N GLU A 443 29.05 18.21 -23.10
CA GLU A 443 29.48 19.45 -23.75
C GLU A 443 30.21 19.17 -25.07
N ILE A 444 29.84 19.90 -26.11
CA ILE A 444 30.48 19.86 -27.44
C ILE A 444 31.26 21.15 -27.66
N TYR A 445 32.55 21.02 -27.91
CA TYR A 445 33.46 22.12 -28.22
C TYR A 445 33.82 22.13 -29.70
N THR A 446 33.73 23.28 -30.37
CA THR A 446 34.02 23.42 -31.80
C THR A 446 35.35 24.15 -32.03
N PHE A 447 36.21 23.66 -32.93
CA PHE A 447 37.49 24.31 -33.22
C PHE A 447 37.31 25.50 -34.18
N ALA A 448 37.79 26.69 -33.79
CA ALA A 448 37.56 27.93 -34.55
C ALA A 448 38.67 28.99 -34.40
N ARG A 449 38.62 30.06 -35.21
CA ARG A 449 39.48 31.26 -35.08
C ARG A 449 38.97 32.31 -34.10
N SER A 450 37.82 32.05 -33.47
CA SER A 450 37.23 32.92 -32.45
C SER A 450 37.17 32.18 -31.12
N MET A 451 37.40 32.91 -30.02
CA MET A 451 37.24 32.40 -28.65
C MET A 451 35.82 32.53 -28.11
N ALA A 452 34.86 33.03 -28.92
CA ALA A 452 33.46 33.17 -28.51
C ALA A 452 32.74 31.82 -28.37
N ASN A 453 31.70 31.77 -27.53
CA ASN A 453 30.86 30.59 -27.26
C ASN A 453 31.68 29.37 -26.75
N ASN A 454 31.26 28.15 -27.09
CA ASN A 454 31.97 26.90 -26.74
C ASN A 454 33.09 26.55 -27.73
N ASN A 455 33.76 27.55 -28.30
CA ASN A 455 34.84 27.29 -29.25
C ASN A 455 36.21 27.07 -28.57
N ILE A 456 37.02 26.21 -29.17
CA ILE A 456 38.45 26.07 -28.87
C ILE A 456 39.25 26.77 -29.96
N PHE A 457 40.11 27.71 -29.58
CA PHE A 457 40.90 28.49 -30.53
C PHE A 457 41.96 27.63 -31.25
N VAL A 458 42.05 27.76 -32.57
CA VAL A 458 43.10 27.16 -33.40
C VAL A 458 44.06 28.24 -33.92
N PRO A 459 45.37 28.16 -33.65
CA PRO A 459 46.36 29.14 -34.08
C PRO A 459 46.47 29.31 -35.61
N GLY A 460 47.00 30.47 -36.02
CA GLY A 460 47.31 30.83 -37.41
C GLY A 460 48.16 29.82 -38.16
N THR A 461 49.25 29.45 -37.51
CA THR A 461 50.20 28.43 -37.94
C THR A 461 50.07 27.27 -36.98
N CYS A 462 49.97 26.04 -37.48
CA CYS A 462 49.76 24.91 -36.59
C CYS A 462 50.94 24.73 -35.63
N ASN A 463 50.64 24.80 -34.33
CA ASN A 463 51.55 24.47 -33.25
C ASN A 463 50.81 23.59 -32.24
N ILE A 464 51.17 22.31 -32.20
CA ILE A 464 50.49 21.29 -31.40
C ILE A 464 50.57 21.56 -29.89
N VAL A 465 51.67 22.15 -29.41
CA VAL A 465 51.83 22.50 -27.99
C VAL A 465 50.91 23.66 -27.62
N GLN A 466 50.83 24.68 -28.48
CA GLN A 466 49.90 25.79 -28.29
C GLN A 466 48.45 25.33 -28.39
N GLN A 467 48.15 24.37 -29.27
CA GLN A 467 46.82 23.80 -29.37
C GLN A 467 46.42 23.04 -28.10
N ALA A 468 47.34 22.28 -27.51
CA ALA A 468 47.12 21.65 -26.20
C ALA A 468 46.89 22.68 -25.09
N VAL A 469 47.58 23.84 -25.12
CA VAL A 469 47.31 24.97 -24.21
C VAL A 469 45.88 25.48 -24.37
N ASN A 470 45.40 25.65 -25.60
CA ASN A 470 44.05 26.14 -25.88
C ASN A 470 42.96 25.14 -25.44
N ILE A 471 43.17 23.85 -25.69
CA ILE A 471 42.29 22.78 -25.21
C ILE A 471 42.23 22.79 -23.69
N ARG A 472 43.39 22.77 -23.01
CA ARG A 472 43.44 22.80 -21.54
C ARG A 472 42.78 24.05 -20.96
N ALA A 473 43.02 25.23 -21.55
CA ALA A 473 42.40 26.47 -21.09
C ALA A 473 40.88 26.42 -21.18
N LYS A 474 40.32 25.88 -22.28
CA LYS A 474 38.87 25.76 -22.45
C LYS A 474 38.26 24.72 -21.51
N LEU A 475 38.91 23.57 -21.35
CA LEU A 475 38.41 22.48 -20.50
C LEU A 475 38.63 22.73 -18.99
N SER A 476 39.49 23.67 -18.58
CA SER A 476 39.69 24.00 -17.15
C SER A 476 38.42 24.50 -16.44
N GLY A 477 37.39 24.92 -17.20
CA GLY A 477 36.08 25.31 -16.67
C GLY A 477 35.01 24.20 -16.76
N SER A 478 35.39 22.95 -17.04
CA SER A 478 34.43 21.84 -17.13
C SER A 478 33.88 21.45 -15.75
N ASP A 479 32.59 21.10 -15.68
CA ASP A 479 31.95 20.62 -14.44
C ASP A 479 32.24 19.14 -14.15
N VAL A 480 32.77 18.39 -15.11
CA VAL A 480 32.94 16.93 -15.02
C VAL A 480 34.40 16.45 -14.92
N VAL A 481 35.36 17.25 -15.37
CA VAL A 481 36.80 16.89 -15.35
C VAL A 481 37.67 18.04 -14.82
N ASP A 482 38.72 17.68 -14.09
CA ASP A 482 39.89 18.51 -13.84
C ASP A 482 40.96 18.24 -14.90
N VAL A 483 41.71 19.27 -15.27
CA VAL A 483 42.55 19.21 -16.47
C VAL A 483 43.94 19.77 -16.18
N SER A 484 44.96 18.99 -16.50
CA SER A 484 46.36 19.42 -16.48
C SER A 484 47.03 19.15 -17.84
N ARG A 485 48.27 19.61 -18.04
CA ARG A 485 48.96 19.51 -19.34
C ARG A 485 50.45 19.30 -19.17
N THR A 486 50.99 18.40 -19.99
CA THR A 486 52.43 18.19 -20.17
C THR A 486 52.75 18.21 -21.66
N GLY A 487 53.44 19.25 -22.16
CA GLY A 487 53.75 19.34 -23.60
C GLY A 487 52.50 19.41 -24.49
N ASN A 488 52.37 18.49 -25.45
CA ASN A 488 51.19 18.34 -26.31
C ASN A 488 50.13 17.38 -25.75
N GLN A 489 50.29 16.92 -24.51
CA GLN A 489 49.35 16.05 -23.81
C GLN A 489 48.51 16.84 -22.81
N VAL A 490 47.20 16.61 -22.83
CA VAL A 490 46.23 17.15 -21.86
C VAL A 490 45.71 15.98 -21.04
N HIS A 491 46.04 15.97 -19.74
CA HIS A 491 45.58 14.94 -18.81
C HIS A 491 44.23 15.34 -18.22
N LEU A 492 43.32 14.39 -18.16
CA LEU A 492 41.97 14.54 -17.63
C LEU A 492 41.82 13.69 -16.38
N ILE A 493 41.28 14.28 -15.31
CA ILE A 493 40.94 13.58 -14.08
C ILE A 493 39.44 13.78 -13.85
N ALA A 494 38.68 12.71 -13.69
CA ALA A 494 37.26 12.82 -13.37
C ALA A 494 37.06 13.48 -11.99
N LYS A 495 36.18 14.50 -11.92
CA LYS A 495 35.82 15.15 -10.65
C LYS A 495 35.03 14.23 -9.71
N VAL A 496 34.33 13.25 -10.28
CA VAL A 496 33.63 12.20 -9.53
C VAL A 496 34.55 10.99 -9.41
N ALA A 497 34.96 10.67 -8.19
CA ALA A 497 35.73 9.45 -7.90
C ALA A 497 34.84 8.20 -8.00
N GLY A 498 35.44 7.05 -8.33
CA GLY A 498 34.73 5.77 -8.47
C GLY A 498 34.50 5.34 -9.91
N VAL A 499 33.79 4.22 -10.09
CA VAL A 499 33.54 3.61 -11.40
C VAL A 499 32.69 4.49 -12.31
N ALA A 500 31.87 5.37 -11.71
CA ALA A 500 31.08 6.36 -12.45
C ALA A 500 31.96 7.31 -13.28
N GLY A 501 33.16 7.65 -12.81
CA GLY A 501 34.11 8.47 -13.55
C GLY A 501 34.61 7.84 -14.85
N ASN A 502 34.59 6.50 -14.95
CA ASN A 502 35.00 5.77 -16.16
C ASN A 502 34.00 5.95 -17.33
N ASN A 503 32.76 6.37 -17.05
CA ASN A 503 31.70 6.52 -18.05
C ASN A 503 31.62 7.93 -18.65
N ILE A 504 32.51 8.85 -18.27
CA ILE A 504 32.55 10.19 -18.85
C ILE A 504 33.06 10.08 -20.30
N VAL A 505 32.19 10.41 -21.25
CA VAL A 505 32.49 10.32 -22.68
C VAL A 505 33.47 11.41 -23.09
N VAL A 506 34.57 11.02 -23.76
CA VAL A 506 35.53 11.95 -24.39
C VAL A 506 35.77 11.49 -25.83
N THR A 507 35.33 12.27 -26.82
CA THR A 507 35.40 11.89 -28.24
C THR A 507 35.71 13.08 -29.15
N THR A 508 36.23 12.82 -30.36
CA THR A 508 36.58 13.85 -31.37
C THR A 508 36.06 13.44 -32.74
N THR A 509 35.74 14.40 -33.60
CA THR A 509 35.47 14.13 -35.03
C THR A 509 36.75 13.90 -35.84
N ASN A 510 37.91 14.26 -35.30
CA ASN A 510 39.22 14.11 -35.96
C ASN A 510 40.23 13.36 -35.07
N PRO A 511 40.18 12.02 -35.07
CA PRO A 511 41.08 11.18 -34.26
C PRO A 511 42.53 11.20 -34.76
N ALA A 512 42.78 11.64 -36.01
CA ALA A 512 44.14 11.82 -36.52
C ALA A 512 44.82 13.04 -35.89
N ALA A 513 44.08 14.11 -35.64
CA ALA A 513 44.58 15.31 -34.96
C ALA A 513 44.64 15.14 -33.43
N LEU A 514 43.63 14.50 -32.84
CA LEU A 514 43.49 14.30 -31.39
C LEU A 514 43.37 12.81 -31.06
N ALA A 515 44.42 12.22 -30.53
CA ALA A 515 44.34 10.85 -30.01
C ALA A 515 43.80 10.89 -28.57
N ILE A 516 42.69 10.18 -28.33
CA ILE A 516 42.00 10.19 -27.03
C ILE A 516 42.18 8.85 -26.35
N THR A 517 42.69 8.88 -25.12
CA THR A 517 42.63 7.79 -24.15
C THR A 517 41.42 8.05 -23.26
N SER A 518 40.43 7.15 -23.31
CA SER A 518 39.21 7.25 -22.51
C SER A 518 39.50 7.22 -21.01
N LEU A 519 38.65 7.86 -20.21
CA LEU A 519 38.75 7.86 -18.75
C LEU A 519 38.61 6.43 -18.22
N GLY A 520 39.59 5.97 -17.44
CA GLY A 520 39.61 4.62 -16.87
C GLY A 520 40.37 4.57 -15.54
N GLY A 521 40.32 3.41 -14.87
CA GLY A 521 41.03 3.20 -13.59
C GLY A 521 40.34 3.77 -12.35
N GLY A 522 39.15 4.38 -12.50
CA GLY A 522 38.32 4.76 -11.38
C GLY A 522 37.74 3.53 -10.68
N THR A 523 38.01 3.39 -9.39
CA THR A 523 37.50 2.31 -8.53
C THR A 523 36.74 2.90 -7.35
N ASP A 524 35.61 2.29 -6.99
CA ASP A 524 34.83 2.71 -5.84
C ASP A 524 35.57 2.48 -4.53
N ARG A 525 35.20 3.24 -3.50
CA ARG A 525 35.66 2.99 -2.13
C ARG A 525 35.25 1.59 -1.72
N SER A 526 36.20 0.77 -1.29
CA SER A 526 35.93 -0.55 -0.71
C SER A 526 36.01 -0.46 0.80
N GLU A 527 34.90 -0.80 1.46
CA GLU A 527 34.81 -0.95 2.91
C GLU A 527 34.75 -2.44 3.23
N PHE A 528 35.45 -2.90 4.27
CA PHE A 528 35.12 -4.18 4.87
C PHE A 528 34.11 -3.94 5.99
N LYS A 529 33.08 -4.79 6.04
CA LYS A 529 32.20 -4.94 7.19
C LYS A 529 32.33 -6.36 7.68
N GLN A 530 32.64 -6.52 8.95
CA GLN A 530 32.60 -7.81 9.61
C GLN A 530 31.54 -7.74 10.71
N ALA A 531 30.48 -8.54 10.54
CA ALA A 531 29.49 -8.71 11.59
C ALA A 531 30.13 -9.45 12.77
N GLN A 532 30.00 -8.88 13.98
CA GLN A 532 30.49 -9.52 15.19
C GLN A 532 29.44 -10.49 15.76
N ASP A 533 28.18 -10.07 15.78
CA ASP A 533 27.02 -10.89 16.14
C ASP A 533 25.94 -10.77 15.04
N LYS A 534 24.91 -9.95 15.25
CA LYS A 534 23.90 -9.65 14.23
C LYS A 534 24.32 -8.40 13.46
N PRO A 535 24.06 -8.30 12.13
CA PRO A 535 24.44 -7.12 11.37
C PRO A 535 23.75 -5.85 11.89
N ASP A 536 24.54 -4.78 12.05
CA ASP A 536 24.06 -3.45 12.41
C ASP A 536 22.98 -2.99 11.42
N ARG A 537 21.85 -2.51 11.94
CA ARG A 537 20.77 -2.05 11.07
C ARG A 537 21.02 -0.65 10.53
N PRO A 538 20.57 -0.35 9.29
CA PRO A 538 20.62 0.99 8.73
C PRO A 538 19.99 2.03 9.68
N MET A 539 20.54 3.24 9.73
CA MET A 539 20.05 4.28 10.64
C MET A 539 18.61 4.73 10.33
N ASN A 540 18.10 4.51 9.12
CA ASN A 540 16.70 4.80 8.76
C ASN A 540 15.71 3.68 9.14
N SER A 541 16.13 2.71 9.94
CA SER A 541 15.27 1.64 10.46
C SER A 541 14.22 2.18 11.42
N VAL A 542 12.99 1.71 11.27
CA VAL A 542 11.92 1.82 12.26
C VAL A 542 12.04 0.68 13.26
N ILE A 543 11.74 0.94 14.54
CA ILE A 543 11.66 -0.14 15.53
C ILE A 543 10.23 -0.67 15.52
N GLN A 544 10.05 -1.96 15.30
CA GLN A 544 8.74 -2.63 15.23
C GLN A 544 8.64 -3.74 16.27
N ILE A 545 7.47 -3.86 16.89
CA ILE A 545 7.15 -4.85 17.92
C ILE A 545 5.79 -5.45 17.60
N ASN A 546 5.72 -6.77 17.51
CA ASN A 546 4.47 -7.50 17.28
C ASN A 546 4.07 -8.25 18.55
N PHE A 547 2.82 -8.08 18.95
CA PHE A 547 2.22 -8.70 20.13
C PHE A 547 1.38 -9.92 19.75
N SER A 548 1.20 -10.84 20.69
CA SER A 548 0.34 -12.02 20.56
C SER A 548 -1.12 -11.66 20.27
N GLU A 549 -1.54 -10.49 20.73
CA GLU A 549 -2.92 -10.04 20.69
C GLU A 549 -3.04 -8.50 20.67
N PRO A 550 -4.25 -7.96 20.42
CA PRO A 550 -4.47 -6.52 20.33
C PRO A 550 -4.22 -5.80 21.65
N ILE A 551 -3.31 -4.82 21.63
CA ILE A 551 -2.92 -3.99 22.77
C ILE A 551 -3.78 -2.72 22.87
N ASN A 552 -4.02 -2.28 24.10
CA ASN A 552 -4.68 -1.00 24.36
C ASN A 552 -3.71 0.16 24.04
N PRO A 553 -4.04 1.06 23.10
CA PRO A 553 -3.11 2.10 22.65
C PRO A 553 -2.93 3.26 23.62
N VAL A 554 -3.71 3.36 24.70
CA VAL A 554 -3.74 4.53 25.61
C VAL A 554 -2.36 4.85 26.21
N THR A 555 -1.60 3.84 26.62
CA THR A 555 -0.31 4.01 27.32
C THR A 555 0.91 3.89 26.40
N ILE A 556 0.73 3.60 25.11
CA ILE A 556 1.83 3.23 24.21
C ILE A 556 1.80 3.89 22.84
N SER A 557 0.72 4.60 22.49
CA SER A 557 0.62 5.37 21.25
C SER A 557 0.69 6.86 21.53
N GLY A 558 1.64 7.57 20.92
CA GLY A 558 1.88 8.98 21.17
C GLY A 558 3.31 9.41 20.85
N SER A 559 3.63 10.67 21.11
CA SER A 559 5.03 11.12 21.12
C SER A 559 5.82 10.38 22.20
N ALA A 560 7.14 10.21 21.99
CA ALA A 560 8.01 9.56 22.98
C ALA A 560 7.93 10.22 24.37
N ALA A 561 7.62 11.51 24.42
CA ALA A 561 7.44 12.26 25.65
C ALA A 561 6.17 11.86 26.43
N GLU A 562 5.06 11.60 25.73
CA GLU A 562 3.76 11.28 26.34
C GLU A 562 3.73 9.87 26.93
N VAL A 563 4.54 8.95 26.39
CA VAL A 563 4.51 7.53 26.76
C VAL A 563 5.78 7.06 27.49
N ALA A 564 6.69 7.98 27.81
CA ALA A 564 8.03 7.69 28.36
C ALA A 564 8.03 6.84 29.66
N ASP A 565 6.96 6.94 30.46
CA ASP A 565 6.78 6.19 31.70
C ASP A 565 6.50 4.70 31.44
N TYR A 566 5.96 4.36 30.26
CA TYR A 566 5.50 3.02 29.91
C TYR A 566 6.37 2.37 28.83
N ILE A 567 6.83 3.17 27.87
CA ILE A 567 7.71 2.74 26.79
C ILE A 567 8.73 3.81 26.43
N ARG A 568 10.00 3.40 26.27
CA ARG A 568 11.08 4.30 25.88
C ARG A 568 12.18 3.60 25.10
N VAL A 569 12.71 4.31 24.11
CA VAL A 569 13.98 3.99 23.45
C VAL A 569 15.06 4.83 24.12
N VAL A 570 16.13 4.19 24.58
CA VAL A 570 17.23 4.85 25.31
C VAL A 570 18.57 4.31 24.83
N ASN A 571 19.63 5.00 25.20
CA ASN A 571 20.99 4.49 25.09
C ASN A 571 21.17 3.23 25.94
N ALA A 572 21.63 2.14 25.33
CA ALA A 572 21.82 0.86 25.99
C ALA A 572 23.07 0.85 26.89
N SER A 573 24.00 1.79 26.69
CA SER A 573 25.23 1.87 27.48
C SER A 573 24.93 2.11 28.96
N ALA A 574 25.51 1.27 29.83
CA ALA A 574 25.41 1.42 31.28
C ALA A 574 26.09 2.70 31.82
N SER A 575 26.95 3.35 31.03
CA SER A 575 27.60 4.62 31.38
C SER A 575 26.84 5.84 30.89
N SER A 576 25.72 5.66 30.19
CA SER A 576 24.87 6.77 29.77
C SER A 576 24.21 7.46 30.98
N THR A 577 24.01 8.78 30.87
CA THR A 577 23.57 9.64 31.97
C THR A 577 22.23 10.31 31.68
N PRO A 578 21.43 10.61 32.72
CA PRO A 578 20.10 11.21 32.56
C PRO A 578 20.15 12.70 32.23
N ALA A 579 18.99 13.27 31.92
CA ALA A 579 18.78 14.68 31.68
C ALA A 579 19.37 15.54 32.81
N GLY A 580 20.07 16.61 32.44
CA GLY A 580 20.73 17.51 33.39
C GLY A 580 22.17 17.12 33.75
N ALA A 581 22.64 15.92 33.40
CA ALA A 581 24.04 15.54 33.55
C ALA A 581 24.94 16.26 32.54
N VAL A 582 26.22 16.45 32.89
CA VAL A 582 27.22 17.05 32.01
C VAL A 582 27.63 16.06 30.92
N CYS A 583 27.71 16.54 29.68
CA CYS A 583 28.13 15.74 28.53
C CYS A 583 29.00 16.56 27.56
N SER A 584 29.78 15.85 26.76
CA SER A 584 30.58 16.35 25.64
C SER A 584 30.10 15.79 24.30
N GLU A 585 29.52 14.60 24.30
CA GLU A 585 29.03 13.90 23.10
C GLU A 585 27.62 13.34 23.34
N ASP A 586 26.81 13.28 22.27
CA ASP A 586 25.44 12.74 22.30
C ASP A 586 25.37 11.34 22.91
N LYS A 587 26.34 10.47 22.58
CA LYS A 587 26.39 9.07 23.05
C LYS A 587 26.59 8.92 24.57
N GLN A 588 26.84 9.99 25.32
CA GLN A 588 26.94 9.97 26.77
C GLN A 588 25.58 10.16 27.46
N CYS A 589 24.55 10.54 26.72
CA CYS A 589 23.22 10.81 27.24
C CYS A 589 22.28 9.63 26.98
N LEU A 590 21.33 9.40 27.90
CA LEU A 590 20.25 8.41 27.72
C LEU A 590 19.42 8.69 26.46
N SER A 591 19.23 9.96 26.12
CA SER A 591 18.47 10.42 24.96
C SER A 591 19.25 10.48 23.65
N TYR A 592 20.56 10.20 23.67
CA TYR A 592 21.46 10.53 22.55
C TYR A 592 21.43 12.02 22.16
N LYS A 593 21.21 12.93 23.12
CA LYS A 593 21.16 14.37 22.88
C LYS A 593 21.93 15.17 23.95
N CYS A 594 23.10 15.68 23.56
CA CYS A 594 23.93 16.57 24.36
C CYS A 594 23.84 18.01 23.82
N GLU A 595 23.22 18.93 24.58
CA GLU A 595 22.97 20.29 24.10
C GLU A 595 23.37 21.33 25.15
N GLY A 596 24.35 22.17 24.79
CA GLY A 596 24.94 23.15 25.71
C GLY A 596 25.79 22.49 26.81
N GLY A 597 26.41 21.35 26.53
CA GLY A 597 27.22 20.58 27.48
C GLY A 597 26.41 19.81 28.52
N VAL A 598 25.09 19.66 28.30
CA VAL A 598 24.17 19.00 29.24
C VAL A 598 23.23 18.05 28.49
N CYS A 599 22.98 16.87 29.06
CA CYS A 599 22.06 15.90 28.50
C CYS A 599 20.61 16.42 28.51
N ARG A 600 19.91 16.27 27.39
CA ARG A 600 18.52 16.71 27.22
C ARG A 600 17.58 15.52 27.05
N GLY A 601 16.68 15.33 28.00
CA GLY A 601 15.71 14.23 28.00
C GLY A 601 16.32 12.90 28.44
N ASP A 602 15.44 11.96 28.79
CA ASP A 602 15.78 10.62 29.28
C ASP A 602 15.33 9.50 28.31
N TYR A 603 15.00 9.89 27.09
CA TYR A 603 14.53 9.03 26.00
C TYR A 603 14.91 9.64 24.65
N LEU A 604 15.03 8.78 23.64
CA LEU A 604 15.19 9.20 22.26
C LEU A 604 13.88 9.83 21.77
N ALA A 605 13.97 11.02 21.19
CA ALA A 605 12.80 11.72 20.66
C ALA A 605 12.26 11.02 19.40
N GLY A 606 10.95 11.03 19.25
CA GLY A 606 10.25 10.30 18.20
C GLY A 606 8.78 10.08 18.51
N LYS A 607 8.14 9.16 17.79
CA LYS A 607 6.72 8.84 17.92
C LYS A 607 6.50 7.34 17.91
N PHE A 608 5.68 6.88 18.84
CA PHE A 608 5.13 5.53 18.89
C PHE A 608 3.73 5.48 18.25
N MET A 609 3.49 4.45 17.45
CA MET A 609 2.22 4.27 16.74
C MET A 609 1.78 2.80 16.78
N VAL A 610 0.53 2.58 17.19
CA VAL A 610 -0.10 1.25 17.15
C VAL A 610 -0.82 1.07 15.82
N SER A 611 -0.64 -0.08 15.18
CA SER A 611 -1.21 -0.42 13.87
C SER A 611 -1.51 -1.93 13.77
N ASN A 612 -1.92 -2.41 12.59
CA ASN A 612 -2.17 -3.82 12.31
C ASN A 612 -3.19 -4.47 13.27
N ALA A 613 -4.43 -3.96 13.26
CA ALA A 613 -5.48 -4.38 14.20
C ALA A 613 -5.04 -4.32 15.68
N TYR A 614 -4.25 -3.29 16.01
CA TYR A 614 -3.64 -3.05 17.32
C TYR A 614 -2.67 -4.13 17.79
N LYS A 615 -2.06 -4.91 16.90
CA LYS A 615 -1.08 -5.94 17.26
C LYS A 615 0.37 -5.54 17.03
N THR A 616 0.61 -4.41 16.36
CA THR A 616 1.96 -3.94 16.03
C THR A 616 2.19 -2.54 16.59
N LEU A 617 3.30 -2.34 17.28
CA LEU A 617 3.79 -1.05 17.75
C LEU A 617 5.04 -0.66 16.96
N GLU A 618 5.10 0.59 16.50
CA GLU A 618 6.19 1.12 15.70
C GLU A 618 6.73 2.41 16.29
N PHE A 619 8.06 2.55 16.37
CA PHE A 619 8.74 3.78 16.76
C PHE A 619 9.51 4.38 15.59
N ILE A 620 9.22 5.64 15.28
CA ILE A 620 9.94 6.43 14.29
C ILE A 620 10.60 7.62 15.00
N SER A 621 11.90 7.77 14.81
CA SER A 621 12.68 8.93 15.28
C SER A 621 12.14 10.25 14.69
N ASP A 622 12.40 11.38 15.34
CA ASP A 622 12.09 12.71 14.79
C ASP A 622 13.28 13.37 14.07
N LYS A 623 14.45 12.70 14.04
CA LYS A 623 15.67 13.23 13.42
C LYS A 623 15.71 12.96 11.92
N GLU A 624 15.43 13.98 11.13
CA GLU A 624 15.54 13.93 9.66
C GLU A 624 16.98 13.61 9.21
N CYS A 625 17.13 12.74 8.22
CA CYS A 625 18.43 12.28 7.72
C CYS A 625 18.50 12.00 6.22
N GLY A 626 17.37 12.03 5.51
CA GLY A 626 17.34 11.70 4.09
C GLY A 626 15.97 11.94 3.46
N VAL A 627 15.86 11.61 2.18
CA VAL A 627 14.62 11.70 1.40
C VAL A 627 14.47 10.42 0.58
N ASN A 628 13.27 9.84 0.56
CA ASN A 628 12.99 8.60 -0.17
C ASN A 628 12.67 8.86 -1.67
N GLY A 629 12.46 7.79 -2.45
CA GLY A 629 12.14 7.87 -3.89
C GLY A 629 10.83 8.62 -4.24
N CYS A 630 10.00 8.95 -3.24
CA CYS A 630 8.77 9.72 -3.38
C CYS A 630 8.95 11.20 -3.02
N GLY A 631 10.15 11.61 -2.59
CA GLY A 631 10.40 12.98 -2.15
C GLY A 631 9.94 13.25 -0.72
N GLU A 632 9.72 12.21 0.09
CA GLU A 632 9.33 12.32 1.49
C GLU A 632 10.55 12.24 2.41
N GLN A 633 10.52 12.97 3.52
CA GLN A 633 11.57 12.92 4.54
C GLN A 633 11.69 11.53 5.18
N ILE A 634 12.92 11.08 5.38
CA ILE A 634 13.31 9.89 6.13
C ILE A 634 13.86 10.34 7.48
N TYR A 635 13.44 9.68 8.55
CA TYR A 635 13.90 9.94 9.90
C TYR A 635 14.79 8.81 10.40
N CYS A 636 15.90 9.14 11.03
CA CYS A 636 16.90 8.16 11.43
C CYS A 636 17.08 8.08 12.94
N LEU A 637 17.35 6.87 13.40
CA LEU A 637 17.98 6.60 14.67
C LEU A 637 19.41 7.19 14.68
N PRO A 638 20.00 7.48 15.85
CA PRO A 638 21.36 7.97 15.93
C PRO A 638 22.34 7.01 15.23
N PRO A 639 23.25 7.50 14.36
CA PRO A 639 24.21 6.64 13.67
C PRO A 639 25.25 6.07 14.64
N ASN A 640 25.75 4.86 14.36
CA ASN A 640 26.76 4.15 15.18
C ASN A 640 26.37 4.11 16.67
N SER A 641 25.13 3.73 16.94
CA SER A 641 24.54 3.77 18.29
C SER A 641 24.14 2.39 18.79
N HIS A 642 24.17 2.22 20.12
CA HIS A 642 23.66 1.05 20.81
C HIS A 642 22.40 1.47 21.56
N LEU A 643 21.25 1.04 21.06
CA LEU A 643 19.94 1.45 21.58
C LEU A 643 19.29 0.29 22.33
N LYS A 644 18.46 0.62 23.30
CA LYS A 644 17.63 -0.32 24.05
C LYS A 644 16.21 0.19 24.12
N LEU A 645 15.25 -0.70 23.92
CA LEU A 645 13.83 -0.42 24.12
C LEU A 645 13.37 -1.05 25.44
N ASN A 646 12.55 -0.33 26.21
CA ASN A 646 11.96 -0.82 27.47
C ASN A 646 10.42 -0.73 27.40
N LEU A 647 9.72 -1.80 27.78
CA LEU A 647 8.26 -1.89 27.95
C LEU A 647 7.93 -2.16 29.42
N VAL A 648 6.90 -1.50 29.95
CA VAL A 648 6.48 -1.66 31.35
C VAL A 648 5.07 -2.26 31.42
N ALA A 649 4.95 -3.41 32.07
CA ALA A 649 3.67 -4.04 32.40
C ALA A 649 2.83 -3.17 33.36
N ALA A 650 1.50 -3.28 33.31
CA ALA A 650 0.61 -2.54 34.19
C ALA A 650 0.52 -3.15 35.59
N ASN A 651 0.17 -2.35 36.59
CA ASN A 651 -0.21 -2.89 37.89
C ASN A 651 -1.52 -3.69 37.81
N LEU A 652 -1.57 -4.79 38.54
CA LEU A 652 -2.72 -5.69 38.66
C LEU A 652 -3.82 -5.06 39.50
N LYS A 653 -5.07 -5.48 39.25
CA LYS A 653 -6.23 -5.05 40.03
C LYS A 653 -6.09 -5.48 41.49
N SER A 654 -6.15 -4.52 42.41
CA SER A 654 -6.04 -4.79 43.84
C SER A 654 -7.32 -5.40 44.43
N CYS A 655 -7.19 -6.08 45.56
CA CYS A 655 -8.29 -6.57 46.38
C CYS A 655 -8.06 -6.24 47.86
N ASP A 656 -9.13 -6.11 48.64
CA ASP A 656 -9.05 -5.91 50.09
C ASP A 656 -9.33 -7.21 50.86
N SER A 657 -10.25 -8.02 50.34
CA SER A 657 -10.67 -9.31 50.92
C SER A 657 -10.97 -10.37 49.86
N ASP A 658 -11.03 -11.65 50.27
CA ASP A 658 -11.42 -12.77 49.40
C ASP A 658 -12.81 -12.57 48.74
N THR A 659 -13.68 -11.77 49.36
CA THR A 659 -15.01 -11.43 48.81
C THR A 659 -14.89 -10.73 47.45
N ASP A 660 -13.87 -9.89 47.27
CA ASP A 660 -13.63 -9.13 46.04
C ASP A 660 -13.20 -10.05 44.87
N CYS A 661 -12.79 -11.27 45.21
CA CYS A 661 -12.21 -12.25 44.29
C CYS A 661 -13.19 -13.38 43.93
N LEU A 662 -14.37 -13.45 44.56
CA LEU A 662 -15.34 -14.55 44.36
C LEU A 662 -15.83 -14.65 42.91
N SER A 663 -15.94 -13.52 42.20
CA SER A 663 -16.34 -13.49 40.79
C SER A 663 -15.26 -13.97 39.82
N ASN A 664 -14.01 -14.12 40.29
CA ASN A 664 -12.84 -14.34 39.44
C ASN A 664 -12.37 -15.80 39.49
N SER A 665 -13.23 -16.75 39.83
CA SER A 665 -12.88 -18.18 39.90
C SER A 665 -12.05 -18.62 38.67
N PRO A 666 -10.88 -19.27 38.86
CA PRO A 666 -10.37 -19.87 40.10
C PRO A 666 -9.56 -18.92 41.02
N TYR A 667 -9.46 -17.63 40.72
CA TYR A 667 -8.67 -16.65 41.49
C TYR A 667 -9.45 -16.08 42.68
N THR A 668 -9.71 -16.91 43.69
CA THR A 668 -10.63 -16.57 44.79
C THR A 668 -9.95 -16.07 46.07
N GLN A 669 -8.61 -16.01 46.13
CA GLN A 669 -7.88 -15.66 47.36
C GLN A 669 -7.23 -14.27 47.23
N CYS A 670 -7.48 -13.36 48.15
CA CYS A 670 -6.88 -12.03 48.15
C CYS A 670 -5.56 -12.02 48.95
N LEU A 671 -4.44 -12.14 48.26
CA LEU A 671 -3.12 -12.36 48.86
C LEU A 671 -2.12 -11.26 48.48
N ASN A 672 -1.15 -11.01 49.37
CA ASN A 672 -0.08 -10.04 49.12
C ASN A 672 0.81 -10.51 47.98
N THR A 673 1.16 -9.58 47.09
CA THR A 673 2.13 -9.80 46.02
C THR A 673 3.49 -9.19 46.38
N THR A 674 4.49 -9.48 45.54
CA THR A 674 5.79 -8.79 45.63
C THR A 674 5.75 -7.33 45.15
N LEU A 675 4.62 -6.85 44.61
CA LEU A 675 4.41 -5.46 44.20
C LEU A 675 4.09 -4.53 45.37
N GLY A 676 3.86 -5.06 46.59
CA GLY A 676 3.53 -4.28 47.77
C GLY A 676 2.03 -4.04 47.99
N TYR A 677 1.16 -4.69 47.21
CA TYR A 677 -0.29 -4.70 47.41
C TYR A 677 -0.88 -6.10 47.19
N LYS A 678 -2.15 -6.29 47.58
CA LYS A 678 -2.85 -7.56 47.41
C LYS A 678 -3.58 -7.64 46.08
N THR A 679 -3.58 -8.81 45.45
CA THR A 679 -4.40 -9.13 44.27
C THR A 679 -5.09 -10.48 44.46
N CYS A 680 -6.11 -10.73 43.65
CA CYS A 680 -6.76 -12.03 43.60
C CYS A 680 -5.79 -13.07 43.03
N GLN A 681 -5.66 -14.21 43.70
CA GLN A 681 -4.79 -15.31 43.33
C GLN A 681 -5.56 -16.63 43.32
N ASN A 682 -5.12 -17.55 42.48
CA ASN A 682 -5.60 -18.93 42.49
C ASN A 682 -4.85 -19.76 43.55
N PRO A 683 -5.28 -21.01 43.84
CA PRO A 683 -4.60 -21.86 44.84
C PRO A 683 -3.13 -22.21 44.51
N LEU A 684 -2.67 -21.95 43.29
CA LEU A 684 -1.27 -22.12 42.86
C LEU A 684 -0.43 -20.87 43.08
N GLY A 685 -1.02 -19.78 43.60
CA GLY A 685 -0.34 -18.50 43.83
C GLY A 685 -0.21 -17.62 42.59
N GLN A 686 -0.85 -17.97 41.47
CA GLN A 686 -0.84 -17.13 40.26
C GLN A 686 -1.84 -15.99 40.42
N ASN A 687 -1.46 -14.78 39.99
CA ASN A 687 -2.30 -13.60 40.09
C ASN A 687 -3.38 -13.57 39.01
N TYR A 688 -4.49 -12.92 39.33
CA TYR A 688 -5.51 -12.56 38.37
C TYR A 688 -4.94 -11.51 37.40
N PRO A 689 -4.95 -11.78 36.09
CA PRO A 689 -4.11 -11.03 35.15
C PRO A 689 -4.62 -9.63 34.82
N THR A 690 -5.88 -9.32 35.13
CA THR A 690 -6.49 -8.02 34.83
C THR A 690 -5.81 -6.87 35.59
N ALA A 691 -5.47 -5.82 34.85
CA ALA A 691 -4.86 -4.60 35.36
C ALA A 691 -5.85 -3.67 36.10
N ASN A 692 -5.31 -2.70 36.82
CA ASN A 692 -6.11 -1.66 37.46
C ASN A 692 -6.58 -0.61 36.44
N LEU A 693 -7.74 -0.83 35.83
CA LEU A 693 -8.34 0.09 34.85
C LEU A 693 -8.67 1.49 35.41
N SER A 694 -8.78 1.67 36.73
CA SER A 694 -9.03 3.00 37.32
C SER A 694 -7.76 3.86 37.36
N ASN A 695 -6.59 3.23 37.27
CA ASN A 695 -5.29 3.88 37.22
C ASN A 695 -4.37 3.06 36.31
N LEU A 696 -4.61 3.15 35.01
CA LEU A 696 -3.85 2.41 34.02
C LEU A 696 -2.43 2.99 33.92
N ASP A 697 -1.44 2.22 34.38
CA ASP A 697 -0.06 2.65 34.55
C ASP A 697 0.97 1.76 33.85
N GLY A 698 0.54 1.03 32.81
CA GLY A 698 1.40 0.24 31.95
C GLY A 698 0.67 -0.35 30.76
N ILE A 699 1.31 -1.32 30.11
CA ILE A 699 0.81 -1.98 28.90
C ILE A 699 -0.23 -3.03 29.27
N VAL A 700 -1.36 -3.02 28.57
CA VAL A 700 -2.44 -4.01 28.68
C VAL A 700 -2.97 -4.38 27.30
N ASP A 701 -3.58 -5.56 27.20
CA ASP A 701 -4.34 -5.96 26.02
C ASP A 701 -5.71 -5.25 25.93
N ALA A 702 -6.48 -5.59 24.89
CA ALA A 702 -7.84 -5.12 24.72
C ALA A 702 -8.82 -5.68 25.80
N ALA A 703 -8.49 -6.80 26.44
CA ALA A 703 -9.24 -7.42 27.53
C ALA A 703 -8.85 -6.91 28.93
N ALA A 704 -7.94 -5.94 28.98
CA ALA A 704 -7.33 -5.33 30.15
C ALA A 704 -6.42 -6.24 30.99
N ASN A 705 -5.85 -7.31 30.43
CA ASN A 705 -4.80 -8.08 31.11
C ASN A 705 -3.47 -7.34 31.01
N SER A 706 -2.71 -7.34 32.11
CA SER A 706 -1.36 -6.77 32.15
C SER A 706 -0.42 -7.55 31.25
N PHE A 707 0.45 -6.83 30.54
CA PHE A 707 1.50 -7.38 29.69
C PHE A 707 2.42 -8.36 30.42
N ASP A 708 2.79 -9.44 29.73
CA ASP A 708 3.70 -10.49 30.16
C ASP A 708 4.98 -10.44 29.30
N GLY A 709 6.01 -9.80 29.86
CA GLY A 709 7.30 -9.64 29.18
C GLY A 709 8.20 -10.88 29.20
N ASP A 710 8.00 -11.82 30.13
CA ASP A 710 8.84 -13.02 30.25
C ASP A 710 8.24 -14.26 29.58
N ARG A 711 7.01 -14.13 29.05
CA ARG A 711 6.29 -15.15 28.29
C ARG A 711 5.98 -16.38 29.14
N SER A 712 5.76 -16.16 30.44
CA SER A 712 5.39 -17.20 31.40
C SER A 712 3.91 -17.61 31.32
N GLN A 713 3.11 -16.88 30.54
CA GLN A 713 1.64 -16.95 30.45
C GLN A 713 0.93 -16.49 31.72
N THR A 714 1.64 -15.79 32.61
CA THR A 714 1.10 -15.30 33.88
C THR A 714 1.50 -13.85 34.09
N ALA A 715 0.54 -13.01 34.48
CA ALA A 715 0.87 -11.64 34.84
C ALA A 715 1.29 -11.55 36.32
N GLU A 716 2.51 -11.08 36.56
CA GLU A 716 3.08 -10.74 37.86
C GLU A 716 3.18 -9.23 38.11
N GLY A 717 2.95 -8.39 37.10
CA GLY A 717 3.03 -6.93 37.16
C GLY A 717 4.45 -6.36 37.02
N PRO A 718 4.66 -5.04 37.20
CA PRO A 718 5.87 -4.31 36.82
C PRO A 718 7.08 -4.53 37.74
N LEU A 719 7.55 -5.77 37.89
CA LEU A 719 8.61 -6.11 38.83
C LEU A 719 10.03 -5.96 38.21
N GLY A 720 10.46 -6.91 37.40
CA GLY A 720 11.80 -6.94 36.76
C GLY A 720 11.72 -6.64 35.26
N PHE A 721 12.87 -6.64 34.56
CA PHE A 721 12.93 -6.59 33.09
C PHE A 721 13.45 -7.92 32.56
N TYR A 722 12.61 -8.65 31.83
CA TYR A 722 13.03 -9.73 30.95
C TYR A 722 13.81 -9.18 29.74
N ASN A 723 14.92 -9.80 29.38
CA ASN A 723 15.85 -9.29 28.37
C ASN A 723 16.16 -10.33 27.28
N ASP A 724 15.67 -10.10 26.06
CA ASP A 724 15.86 -11.03 24.92
C ASP A 724 17.32 -11.09 24.41
N ASN A 725 18.21 -10.20 24.85
CA ASN A 725 19.64 -10.27 24.52
C ASN A 725 20.37 -11.46 25.18
N TYR A 726 19.78 -12.08 26.21
CA TYR A 726 20.41 -13.14 26.99
C TYR A 726 19.49 -14.37 27.12
N PRO A 727 20.05 -15.60 27.12
CA PRO A 727 19.25 -16.81 27.22
C PRO A 727 18.52 -16.93 28.57
N THR A 728 17.34 -17.53 28.55
CA THR A 728 16.40 -17.66 29.68
C THR A 728 17.01 -18.31 30.94
N ALA A 729 18.06 -19.13 30.78
CA ALA A 729 18.72 -19.86 31.87
C ALA A 729 19.50 -18.98 32.87
N THR A 730 19.82 -17.73 32.53
CA THR A 730 20.46 -16.76 33.45
C THR A 730 19.48 -15.86 34.19
N SER A 731 18.18 -15.99 33.94
CA SER A 731 17.14 -14.99 34.25
C SER A 731 16.05 -15.48 35.19
N THR A 732 16.37 -16.34 36.18
CA THR A 732 15.38 -17.03 37.02
C THR A 732 14.49 -16.12 37.89
N VAL A 733 14.62 -14.79 37.81
CA VAL A 733 13.74 -13.80 38.45
C VAL A 733 13.70 -12.48 37.63
N THR A 734 13.36 -12.50 36.35
CA THR A 734 13.12 -11.27 35.59
C THR A 734 11.71 -11.25 35.01
N ARG A 735 10.83 -10.57 35.74
CA ARG A 735 9.37 -10.58 35.58
C ARG A 735 8.88 -9.56 34.53
N ASP A 736 7.58 -9.47 34.31
CA ASP A 736 6.82 -8.93 33.17
C ASP A 736 7.25 -7.64 32.44
N LYS A 737 8.19 -6.80 32.93
CA LYS A 737 8.71 -5.75 32.04
C LYS A 737 9.59 -6.39 30.99
N TYR A 738 9.69 -5.77 29.83
CA TYR A 738 10.42 -6.33 28.70
C TYR A 738 11.45 -5.33 28.15
N GLN A 739 12.62 -5.82 27.77
CA GLN A 739 13.64 -5.01 27.11
C GLN A 739 14.46 -5.82 26.13
N TRP A 740 15.05 -5.13 25.15
CA TRP A 740 16.16 -5.65 24.35
C TRP A 740 16.96 -4.48 23.76
N SER A 741 18.22 -4.73 23.45
CA SER A 741 19.14 -3.79 22.82
C SER A 741 19.65 -4.28 21.47
N PHE A 742 20.02 -3.34 20.62
CA PHE A 742 20.47 -3.57 19.25
C PHE A 742 21.39 -2.44 18.76
N TYR A 743 22.23 -2.71 17.75
CA TYR A 743 23.10 -1.71 17.14
C TYR A 743 22.57 -1.15 15.82
N ILE A 744 22.89 0.13 15.62
CA ILE A 744 22.53 0.91 14.45
C ILE A 744 23.80 1.44 13.78
N GLY A 745 23.98 1.13 12.51
CA GLY A 745 25.08 1.64 11.69
C GLY A 745 24.85 3.06 11.17
N ASP A 746 25.78 3.59 10.38
CA ASP A 746 25.72 4.95 9.81
C ASP A 746 25.16 5.02 8.38
N LYS A 747 24.80 3.88 7.79
CA LYS A 747 24.30 3.80 6.41
C LYS A 747 22.78 3.90 6.37
N ILE A 748 22.28 4.47 5.28
CA ILE A 748 20.85 4.52 4.94
C ILE A 748 20.57 3.46 3.87
N ASN A 749 19.50 2.69 4.04
CA ASN A 749 18.98 1.79 3.01
C ASN A 749 17.89 2.48 2.19
N LEU A 750 18.13 2.70 0.90
CA LEU A 750 17.19 3.36 -0.03
C LEU A 750 16.54 2.38 -1.03
N THR A 751 16.58 1.07 -0.74
CA THR A 751 16.03 0.05 -1.62
C THR A 751 14.51 0.00 -1.48
N SER A 752 13.79 0.37 -2.54
CA SER A 752 12.32 0.37 -2.50
C SER A 752 11.73 -1.05 -2.42
N PRO A 753 10.60 -1.23 -1.70
CA PRO A 753 9.91 -2.51 -1.61
C PRO A 753 9.34 -2.95 -2.97
N LYS A 754 9.17 -4.26 -3.13
CA LYS A 754 8.62 -4.91 -4.33
C LYS A 754 7.55 -5.90 -3.92
N ILE A 755 6.47 -5.98 -4.71
CA ILE A 755 5.45 -7.01 -4.54
C ILE A 755 5.92 -8.27 -5.27
N THR A 756 6.01 -9.40 -4.55
CA THR A 756 6.48 -10.68 -5.09
C THR A 756 5.34 -11.64 -5.44
N SER A 757 4.19 -11.51 -4.77
CA SER A 757 2.99 -12.27 -5.10
C SER A 757 1.70 -11.54 -4.72
N ILE A 758 0.62 -11.86 -5.41
CA ILE A 758 -0.74 -11.38 -5.14
C ILE A 758 -1.69 -12.57 -5.24
N SER A 759 -2.61 -12.70 -4.28
CA SER A 759 -3.66 -13.72 -4.28
C SER A 759 -4.99 -13.10 -3.86
N PRO A 760 -6.13 -13.41 -4.49
CA PRO A 760 -6.25 -14.18 -5.72
C PRO A 760 -5.61 -13.45 -6.91
N LEU A 761 -5.22 -14.22 -7.94
CA LEU A 761 -4.60 -13.64 -9.14
C LEU A 761 -5.56 -12.69 -9.87
N PRO A 762 -5.04 -11.65 -10.55
CA PRO A 762 -5.86 -10.76 -11.37
C PRO A 762 -6.71 -11.53 -12.39
N SER A 763 -7.97 -11.12 -12.57
CA SER A 763 -8.95 -11.74 -13.49
C SER A 763 -9.33 -13.20 -13.19
N SER A 764 -9.10 -13.67 -11.96
CA SER A 764 -9.62 -14.97 -11.50
C SER A 764 -11.16 -14.97 -11.42
N LEU A 765 -11.77 -16.11 -11.75
CA LEU A 765 -13.22 -16.35 -11.67
C LEU A 765 -13.55 -17.27 -10.50
N ASN A 766 -14.78 -17.21 -10.00
CA ASN A 766 -15.28 -18.05 -8.89
C ASN A 766 -14.52 -17.89 -7.57
N VAL A 767 -13.99 -16.70 -7.30
CA VAL A 767 -13.42 -16.35 -6.00
C VAL A 767 -14.56 -16.23 -4.97
N GLY A 768 -14.34 -16.73 -3.75
CA GLY A 768 -15.34 -16.63 -2.69
C GLY A 768 -15.67 -15.17 -2.34
N VAL A 769 -16.93 -14.89 -2.01
CA VAL A 769 -17.44 -13.52 -1.73
C VAL A 769 -16.86 -12.85 -0.48
N LEU A 770 -16.06 -13.60 0.29
CA LEU A 770 -15.36 -13.17 1.51
C LEU A 770 -13.86 -13.47 1.44
N THR A 771 -13.35 -13.96 0.31
CA THR A 771 -11.94 -14.29 0.16
C THR A 771 -11.14 -12.99 0.14
N PRO A 772 -10.20 -12.78 1.10
CA PRO A 772 -9.41 -11.56 1.17
C PRO A 772 -8.39 -11.49 0.03
N VAL A 773 -7.90 -10.28 -0.24
CA VAL A 773 -6.77 -10.06 -1.15
C VAL A 773 -5.48 -10.04 -0.34
N GLU A 774 -4.57 -10.96 -0.62
CA GLU A 774 -3.24 -11.04 -0.03
C GLU A 774 -2.18 -10.48 -0.98
N VAL A 775 -1.29 -9.64 -0.46
CA VAL A 775 -0.18 -9.01 -1.17
C VAL A 775 1.10 -9.29 -0.40
N THR A 776 2.07 -9.96 -1.03
CA THR A 776 3.36 -10.27 -0.41
C THR A 776 4.43 -9.28 -0.86
N PHE A 777 5.12 -8.67 0.09
CA PHE A 777 6.26 -7.78 -0.15
C PHE A 777 7.58 -8.52 0.09
N ASN A 778 8.64 -8.18 -0.65
CA ASN A 778 9.96 -8.80 -0.51
C ASN A 778 10.78 -8.32 0.70
N THR A 779 10.18 -7.50 1.57
CA THR A 779 10.81 -6.87 2.72
C THR A 779 9.77 -6.64 3.80
N LEU A 780 10.23 -6.34 5.01
CA LEU A 780 9.36 -5.91 6.09
C LEU A 780 8.78 -4.53 5.81
N MET A 781 7.46 -4.44 5.98
CA MET A 781 6.70 -3.24 5.71
C MET A 781 6.45 -2.44 7.00
N LEU A 782 6.30 -1.14 6.84
CA LEU A 782 5.83 -0.26 7.90
C LEU A 782 4.30 -0.42 8.01
N ASN A 783 3.82 -1.06 9.07
CA ASN A 783 2.42 -1.41 9.27
C ASN A 783 1.52 -0.17 9.39
N SER A 784 2.04 0.94 9.95
CA SER A 784 1.35 2.24 9.95
C SER A 784 1.16 2.86 8.55
N SER A 785 1.87 2.35 7.54
CA SER A 785 1.65 2.69 6.12
C SER A 785 0.75 1.68 5.39
N LEU A 786 0.66 0.43 5.86
CA LEU A 786 -0.23 -0.62 5.35
C LEU A 786 -1.70 -0.41 5.78
N ARG A 787 -2.19 0.80 5.62
CA ARG A 787 -3.54 1.21 6.01
C ARG A 787 -4.36 1.69 4.82
N THR A 788 -5.60 2.07 5.08
CA THR A 788 -6.57 2.34 4.02
C THR A 788 -6.54 3.80 3.53
N GLY A 789 -6.81 4.03 2.25
CA GLY A 789 -7.05 5.36 1.71
C GLY A 789 -5.79 6.06 1.19
N GLN A 790 -5.47 7.24 1.72
CA GLN A 790 -4.38 8.07 1.20
C GLN A 790 -3.73 8.91 2.31
N VAL A 791 -2.47 9.26 2.13
CA VAL A 791 -1.74 10.21 2.96
C VAL A 791 -1.36 11.44 2.13
N THR A 792 -1.37 12.60 2.77
CA THR A 792 -0.98 13.86 2.14
C THR A 792 0.37 14.27 2.69
N VAL A 793 1.34 14.47 1.80
CA VAL A 793 2.74 14.69 2.18
C VAL A 793 3.24 15.96 1.53
N LYS A 794 4.00 16.75 2.30
CA LYS A 794 4.67 17.93 1.76
C LYS A 794 5.92 17.47 1.02
N SER A 795 6.06 17.87 -0.23
CA SER A 795 7.26 17.66 -1.04
C SER A 795 7.73 19.04 -1.53
N GLY A 796 8.73 19.58 -0.84
CA GLY A 796 9.13 20.98 -0.96
C GLY A 796 7.97 21.93 -0.61
N ASP A 797 7.69 22.88 -1.52
CA ASP A 797 6.59 23.85 -1.38
C ASP A 797 5.22 23.28 -1.80
N SER A 798 5.19 22.06 -2.35
CA SER A 798 3.98 21.44 -2.88
C SER A 798 3.44 20.36 -1.95
N THR A 799 2.16 20.04 -2.10
CA THR A 799 1.50 18.98 -1.33
C THR A 799 1.03 17.89 -2.28
N VAL A 800 1.55 16.68 -2.11
CA VAL A 800 1.25 15.51 -2.96
C VAL A 800 0.40 14.51 -2.17
N LYS A 801 -0.57 13.90 -2.84
CA LYS A 801 -1.41 12.85 -2.25
C LYS A 801 -0.91 11.49 -2.69
N HIS A 802 -0.39 10.73 -1.73
CA HIS A 802 0.04 9.36 -1.95
C HIS A 802 -1.07 8.39 -1.59
N LYS A 803 -1.41 7.48 -2.50
CA LYS A 803 -2.37 6.41 -2.24
C LYS A 803 -1.72 5.35 -1.36
N LEU A 804 -2.47 4.88 -0.36
CA LEU A 804 -2.13 3.72 0.45
C LEU A 804 -2.81 2.49 -0.16
N ILE A 805 -3.35 1.60 0.65
CA ILE A 805 -4.10 0.44 0.18
C ILE A 805 -5.55 0.82 -0.08
N ASN A 806 -6.00 0.63 -1.32
CA ASN A 806 -7.34 0.96 -1.76
C ASN A 806 -8.03 -0.24 -2.39
N LEU A 807 -9.27 -0.48 -1.99
CA LEU A 807 -10.13 -1.49 -2.60
C LEU A 807 -11.33 -0.80 -3.25
N ARG A 808 -11.52 -1.05 -4.54
CA ARG A 808 -12.58 -0.44 -5.35
C ARG A 808 -13.42 -1.53 -6.02
N SER A 809 -14.71 -1.23 -6.15
CA SER A 809 -15.69 -2.06 -6.83
C SER A 809 -16.14 -1.36 -8.12
N SER A 810 -16.44 -2.14 -9.15
CA SER A 810 -17.10 -1.67 -10.38
C SER A 810 -18.52 -1.15 -10.16
N VAL A 811 -19.16 -1.51 -9.04
CA VAL A 811 -20.49 -1.02 -8.64
C VAL A 811 -20.31 0.21 -7.73
N PRO A 812 -21.09 1.28 -7.90
CA PRO A 812 -20.98 2.51 -7.09
C PRO A 812 -21.41 2.36 -5.62
N SER A 813 -21.52 1.13 -5.10
CA SER A 813 -21.76 0.90 -3.68
C SER A 813 -20.42 0.93 -2.95
N PRO A 814 -20.24 1.83 -1.96
CA PRO A 814 -19.01 1.88 -1.20
C PRO A 814 -18.85 0.61 -0.36
N LEU A 815 -17.65 0.04 -0.40
CA LEU A 815 -17.28 -1.23 0.21
C LEU A 815 -16.60 -0.97 1.55
N GLY A 816 -16.97 -1.70 2.59
CA GLY A 816 -16.18 -1.73 3.83
C GLY A 816 -14.98 -2.65 3.68
N TYR A 817 -13.76 -2.18 3.97
CA TYR A 817 -12.56 -3.02 3.94
C TYR A 817 -11.52 -2.58 4.96
N TRP A 818 -10.69 -3.52 5.42
CA TRP A 818 -9.64 -3.29 6.41
C TRP A 818 -8.41 -4.13 6.06
N VAL A 819 -7.27 -3.73 6.61
CA VAL A 819 -5.98 -4.37 6.31
C VAL A 819 -5.37 -4.89 7.60
N GLU A 820 -4.91 -6.13 7.54
CA GLU A 820 -4.06 -6.79 8.53
C GLU A 820 -2.78 -7.22 7.82
N SER A 821 -1.71 -7.48 8.55
CA SER A 821 -0.45 -7.91 7.98
C SER A 821 0.31 -8.84 8.90
N ASP A 822 0.95 -9.84 8.30
CA ASP A 822 1.79 -10.81 8.99
C ASP A 822 3.22 -10.76 8.42
N ASN A 823 4.20 -10.64 9.30
CA ASN A 823 5.59 -10.83 8.92
C ASN A 823 5.91 -12.32 8.92
N LYS A 824 6.68 -12.77 7.92
CA LYS A 824 7.07 -14.18 7.79
C LYS A 824 8.57 -14.28 7.55
N ASP A 825 9.18 -15.17 8.31
CA ASP A 825 10.50 -15.73 8.04
C ASP A 825 10.37 -16.74 6.89
N VAL A 826 11.17 -16.57 5.84
CA VAL A 826 11.23 -17.47 4.69
C VAL A 826 12.64 -18.01 4.51
N MET A 827 12.78 -19.09 3.74
CA MET A 827 14.07 -19.79 3.67
C MET A 827 15.24 -18.87 3.26
N PRO A 828 16.35 -18.89 4.02
CA PRO A 828 16.63 -19.75 5.19
C PRO A 828 15.89 -19.31 6.46
N LEU A 829 15.21 -20.25 7.14
CA LEU A 829 14.49 -19.97 8.40
C LEU A 829 15.48 -19.70 9.55
N ASP A 830 15.94 -18.47 9.67
CA ASP A 830 16.94 -18.02 10.63
C ASP A 830 16.35 -17.29 11.86
N GLY A 831 15.01 -17.21 11.89
CA GLY A 831 14.24 -16.54 12.91
C GLY A 831 14.14 -15.03 12.73
N GLU A 832 14.61 -14.48 11.62
CA GLU A 832 14.36 -13.12 11.21
C GLU A 832 13.20 -13.07 10.21
N PRO A 833 12.17 -12.25 10.43
CA PRO A 833 11.15 -12.07 9.41
C PRO A 833 11.71 -11.33 8.19
N ASP A 834 11.56 -11.90 6.98
CA ASP A 834 12.06 -11.28 5.75
C ASP A 834 10.99 -10.54 4.95
N ILE A 835 9.76 -11.06 4.99
CA ILE A 835 8.66 -10.59 4.13
C ILE A 835 7.47 -10.17 4.96
N THR A 836 6.68 -9.23 4.44
CA THR A 836 5.35 -8.93 4.97
C THR A 836 4.27 -9.37 3.99
N VAL A 837 3.26 -10.07 4.50
CA VAL A 837 2.03 -10.40 3.78
C VAL A 837 0.91 -9.51 4.28
N ALA A 838 0.44 -8.59 3.45
CA ALA A 838 -0.72 -7.74 3.75
C ALA A 838 -2.01 -8.41 3.27
N LYS A 839 -3.00 -8.51 4.16
CA LYS A 839 -4.30 -9.14 3.94
C LYS A 839 -5.40 -8.08 3.97
N ILE A 840 -6.03 -7.86 2.82
CA ILE A 840 -7.11 -6.90 2.62
C ILE A 840 -8.44 -7.64 2.74
N SER A 841 -9.04 -7.56 3.92
CA SER A 841 -10.34 -8.13 4.22
C SER A 841 -11.45 -7.13 3.91
N HIS A 842 -12.66 -7.62 3.59
CA HIS A 842 -13.76 -6.75 3.17
C HIS A 842 -15.13 -7.33 3.54
N THR A 843 -16.14 -6.46 3.52
CA THR A 843 -17.55 -6.86 3.61
C THR A 843 -17.97 -7.77 2.44
N PRO A 844 -18.98 -8.66 2.62
CA PRO A 844 -19.39 -9.59 1.58
C PRO A 844 -19.69 -8.91 0.23
N PHE A 845 -19.15 -9.48 -0.85
CA PHE A 845 -19.43 -9.00 -2.19
C PHE A 845 -20.79 -9.46 -2.72
N SER A 846 -21.34 -8.70 -3.66
CA SER A 846 -22.42 -9.19 -4.51
C SER A 846 -21.86 -10.18 -5.54
N GLU A 847 -22.66 -11.17 -5.94
CA GLU A 847 -22.24 -12.33 -6.77
C GLU A 847 -21.75 -11.97 -8.19
N SER A 848 -21.71 -10.69 -8.58
CA SER A 848 -21.29 -10.24 -9.91
C SER A 848 -20.63 -8.87 -9.88
N VAL A 849 -19.47 -8.76 -9.23
CA VAL A 849 -18.72 -7.52 -9.07
C VAL A 849 -17.25 -7.71 -9.45
N THR A 850 -16.73 -6.82 -10.30
CA THR A 850 -15.28 -6.69 -10.53
C THR A 850 -14.64 -5.86 -9.44
N LEU A 851 -13.53 -6.37 -8.89
CA LEU A 851 -12.72 -5.78 -7.84
C LEU A 851 -11.43 -5.18 -8.41
N ILE A 852 -11.01 -4.05 -7.88
CA ILE A 852 -9.70 -3.44 -8.17
C ILE A 852 -9.03 -3.14 -6.83
N SER A 853 -7.95 -3.86 -6.54
CA SER A 853 -7.02 -3.52 -5.45
C SER A 853 -5.92 -2.62 -5.99
N GLN A 854 -5.64 -1.53 -5.29
CA GLN A 854 -4.57 -0.59 -5.60
C GLN A 854 -3.62 -0.50 -4.40
N ILE A 855 -2.33 -0.76 -4.65
CA ILE A 855 -1.24 -0.46 -3.73
C ILE A 855 -0.51 0.75 -4.29
N GLY A 856 -0.58 1.87 -3.57
CA GLY A 856 0.03 3.12 -4.01
C GLY A 856 1.39 3.40 -3.39
N SER A 857 2.00 4.49 -3.84
CA SER A 857 3.31 4.96 -3.39
C SER A 857 3.34 5.46 -1.94
N GLY A 858 2.21 5.51 -1.22
CA GLY A 858 2.18 5.88 0.19
C GLY A 858 2.55 4.73 1.14
N VAL A 859 2.54 3.50 0.64
CA VAL A 859 3.00 2.32 1.38
C VAL A 859 4.53 2.33 1.45
N LYS A 860 5.09 2.01 2.62
CA LYS A 860 6.54 2.09 2.91
C LYS A 860 7.06 0.81 3.53
N ASP A 861 8.33 0.51 3.28
CA ASP A 861 9.07 -0.50 4.03
C ASP A 861 9.47 0.00 5.44
N ILE A 862 10.04 -0.89 6.26
CA ILE A 862 10.54 -0.58 7.61
C ILE A 862 11.73 0.40 7.61
N TYR A 863 12.31 0.68 6.44
CA TYR A 863 13.36 1.68 6.21
C TYR A 863 12.79 3.01 5.69
N GLN A 864 11.47 3.15 5.69
CA GLN A 864 10.71 4.33 5.23
C GLN A 864 10.83 4.59 3.72
N ASN A 865 11.28 3.61 2.93
CA ASN A 865 11.28 3.68 1.48
C ASN A 865 9.86 3.46 0.97
N CYS A 866 9.34 4.45 0.28
CA CYS A 866 8.05 4.33 -0.36
C CYS A 866 8.07 3.28 -1.48
N TYR A 867 6.89 2.75 -1.81
CA TYR A 867 6.69 1.81 -2.91
C TYR A 867 6.81 2.48 -4.30
N LYS A 868 7.99 3.04 -4.57
CA LYS A 868 8.41 3.67 -5.82
C LYS A 868 9.94 3.50 -5.98
N PRO A 869 10.44 2.95 -7.09
CA PRO A 869 9.67 2.47 -8.25
C PRO A 869 8.75 1.31 -7.89
N SER A 870 7.54 1.29 -8.47
CA SER A 870 6.49 0.34 -8.12
C SER A 870 6.65 -0.92 -8.97
N ALA A 871 7.12 -2.02 -8.37
CA ALA A 871 7.35 -3.31 -9.03
C ALA A 871 6.48 -4.43 -8.46
N GLY A 872 6.02 -5.34 -9.33
CA GLY A 872 5.14 -6.46 -9.00
C GLY A 872 5.55 -7.77 -9.68
N PRO A 873 4.84 -8.89 -9.44
CA PRO A 873 5.23 -10.24 -9.86
C PRO A 873 5.46 -10.39 -11.37
N ASP A 874 4.63 -9.71 -12.18
CA ASP A 874 4.67 -9.75 -13.65
C ASP A 874 5.10 -8.41 -14.27
N CYS A 875 5.62 -7.49 -13.45
CA CYS A 875 5.96 -6.15 -13.89
C CYS A 875 7.17 -5.62 -13.13
N ASN A 876 8.31 -5.59 -13.82
CA ASN A 876 9.57 -5.08 -13.27
C ASN A 876 9.72 -3.60 -13.58
N SER A 877 10.16 -2.83 -12.59
CA SER A 877 10.49 -1.42 -12.79
C SER A 877 11.90 -1.23 -13.31
N THR A 878 12.08 -0.34 -14.28
CA THR A 878 13.39 0.09 -14.80
C THR A 878 13.49 1.62 -14.77
N ALA A 879 14.68 2.18 -15.02
CA ALA A 879 14.85 3.64 -15.09
C ALA A 879 13.94 4.29 -16.15
N GLY A 880 13.67 3.59 -17.27
CA GLY A 880 12.76 4.05 -18.32
C GLY A 880 11.29 3.78 -18.05
N GLN A 881 10.96 2.82 -17.18
CA GLN A 881 9.59 2.44 -16.81
C GLN A 881 9.53 2.19 -15.29
N PRO A 882 9.50 3.25 -14.46
CA PRO A 882 9.68 3.13 -13.02
C PRO A 882 8.45 2.61 -12.28
N SER A 883 7.33 2.37 -12.97
CA SER A 883 6.08 1.99 -12.30
C SER A 883 5.29 0.96 -13.08
N CYS A 884 4.55 0.15 -12.33
CA CYS A 884 3.64 -0.86 -12.83
C CYS A 884 2.19 -0.42 -12.66
N CYS A 885 1.52 -0.18 -13.77
CA CYS A 885 0.12 0.23 -13.82
C CYS A 885 -0.72 -0.86 -14.44
N PHE A 886 -1.68 -1.40 -13.67
CA PHE A 886 -2.53 -2.51 -14.08
C PHE A 886 -1.73 -3.73 -14.60
N GLY A 887 -0.59 -4.00 -13.97
CA GLY A 887 0.32 -5.09 -14.38
C GLY A 887 1.19 -4.77 -15.61
N SER A 888 1.13 -3.55 -16.15
CA SER A 888 1.96 -3.11 -17.29
C SER A 888 2.99 -2.06 -16.88
N PRO A 889 4.26 -2.16 -17.30
CA PRO A 889 5.28 -1.19 -16.96
C PRO A 889 5.08 0.11 -17.76
N THR A 890 5.27 1.26 -17.12
CA THR A 890 5.07 2.58 -17.74
C THR A 890 6.07 3.61 -17.23
N ALA A 891 6.44 4.52 -18.13
CA ALA A 891 7.18 5.76 -17.85
C ALA A 891 6.25 6.93 -17.48
N THR A 892 4.99 6.81 -17.88
CA THR A 892 3.99 7.87 -17.83
C THR A 892 3.10 7.66 -16.62
N LEU A 893 3.19 8.58 -15.67
CA LEU A 893 2.38 8.63 -14.46
C LEU A 893 1.57 9.92 -14.43
N GLY A 894 0.53 9.95 -13.60
CA GLY A 894 -0.12 11.20 -13.23
C GLY A 894 0.85 12.18 -12.56
N ALA A 895 0.46 13.46 -12.46
CA ALA A 895 1.25 14.48 -11.78
C ALA A 895 1.54 14.16 -10.30
N ASP A 896 0.77 13.24 -9.70
CA ASP A 896 0.93 12.70 -8.36
C ASP A 896 1.80 11.44 -8.29
N GLY A 897 2.40 11.01 -9.42
CA GLY A 897 3.24 9.82 -9.50
C GLY A 897 2.48 8.51 -9.39
N ASN A 898 1.15 8.52 -9.56
CA ASN A 898 0.31 7.33 -9.52
C ASN A 898 -0.14 6.91 -10.93
N CYS A 899 -0.52 5.64 -11.04
CA CYS A 899 -1.25 5.12 -12.20
C CYS A 899 -2.62 5.80 -12.29
N GLN A 900 -2.88 6.48 -13.40
CA GLN A 900 -4.19 7.08 -13.70
C GLN A 900 -5.11 6.08 -14.38
#